data_AF-A0A955ATR5-F1
#
_entry.id   AF-A0A955ATR5-F1
#
_cell.length_a   1.000
_cell.length_b   1.000
_cell.length_c   1.000
_cell.angle_alpha   90.00
_cell.angle_beta   90.00
_cell.angle_gamma   90.00
#
_symmetry.space_group_name_H-M   'P 1'
#
loop_
_entity.id
_entity.type
_entity.pdbx_description
1 polymer ?
#
loop_
_entity_poly.entity_id
_entity_poly.type
_entity_poly.pdbx_seq_one_letter_code
_entity_poly.pdbx_strand_id
1 'polypeptide(L)'
;MNISARQSIRLASFFLLASTLLATVCCYFAGPLWAQEQEGLRPLPSFLRSPKLAERYLSSRDLKQLLEFERAEPVCIQLLVRSNVPVEFRTEAIENLAQYRQQTQTQALLTVIQSVDQQLADAAEETEKEERTAVLQDLATLMLSRNNNELHSLAAEWKSLVESARAPVTQQLAFACLMNSEDTADSAKELSADDEGRFANLLRSLKNVTSENARQQWFEPVQSLLTATDKPSLTLAAIDAMPFVQGDTASLLLPLANLMNDQRYRDAAVAAGLRVPPELVTPEAAERACETLRQHLQSLEIAERTTAVGQNGFALVKVWSLRLPDAHRMELQQQLELLRVRVFQVKTLEEKMLYDRTVLVVRPGQAVQIDFENDDIMPHNLVVLSQPEDRITVGLQSDELQNEPEHIQRGYLPVSEAIIAATKMLQPQQHDSVTFVAPNEPTTIPFICTFPGHWIKMYGAIAVVPDEAVFLAANKNASADDLLGIKTVDWNFDQLAANLNQFDQGRSFATGARLFKQASCASCHRMQGEGGVIGPELTDIRTKHKTARDLLWHIMKPSDAVEEKYASVIIYDTSGKTIRGTVVERTETQIMLKQNPLETCEPIIVAIADIEEEVKSNISPMPEQLLNTITSESDVYDLLAFILASGKADSPLYP
;
A
#
# COMPACT_ATOMS: atom_id res chain seq x y z
N MET A 1 -80.67 -34.87 -20.81
CA MET A 1 -80.71 -33.59 -20.06
C MET A 1 -80.15 -33.83 -18.66
N ASN A 2 -79.24 -32.96 -18.22
CA ASN A 2 -78.83 -32.68 -16.84
C ASN A 2 -78.28 -33.80 -15.94
N ILE A 3 -76.99 -34.18 -16.07
CA ILE A 3 -76.23 -34.73 -14.92
C ILE A 3 -74.76 -34.21 -14.82
N SER A 4 -74.08 -33.75 -15.88
CA SER A 4 -72.63 -33.46 -15.76
C SER A 4 -72.24 -32.09 -15.17
N ALA A 5 -73.17 -31.15 -14.97
CA ALA A 5 -72.82 -29.81 -14.48
C ALA A 5 -72.80 -29.68 -12.95
N ARG A 6 -73.45 -30.58 -12.20
CA ARG A 6 -73.56 -30.46 -10.72
C ARG A 6 -72.42 -31.14 -9.94
N GLN A 7 -71.65 -32.05 -10.55
CA GLN A 7 -70.49 -32.67 -9.90
C GLN A 7 -69.22 -31.81 -10.03
N SER A 8 -69.05 -31.08 -11.13
CA SER A 8 -67.89 -30.22 -11.36
C SER A 8 -67.86 -28.98 -10.46
N ILE A 9 -69.04 -28.44 -10.10
CA ILE A 9 -69.15 -27.25 -9.24
C ILE A 9 -68.90 -27.58 -7.76
N ARG A 10 -69.21 -28.81 -7.31
CA ARG A 10 -68.94 -29.23 -5.93
C ARG A 10 -67.46 -29.54 -5.66
N LEU A 11 -66.71 -30.02 -6.66
CA LEU A 11 -65.26 -30.21 -6.54
C LEU A 11 -64.48 -28.89 -6.62
N ALA A 12 -64.90 -27.95 -7.48
CA ALA A 12 -64.26 -26.64 -7.57
C ALA A 12 -64.47 -25.77 -6.32
N SER A 13 -65.65 -25.87 -5.69
CA SER A 13 -65.95 -25.12 -4.45
C SER A 13 -65.21 -25.66 -3.22
N PHE A 14 -64.92 -26.97 -3.18
CA PHE A 14 -64.10 -27.57 -2.12
C PHE A 14 -62.61 -27.22 -2.26
N PHE A 15 -62.11 -27.09 -3.49
CA PHE A 15 -60.72 -26.66 -3.73
C PHE A 15 -60.50 -25.16 -3.46
N LEU A 16 -61.47 -24.29 -3.76
CA LEU A 16 -61.34 -22.86 -3.46
C LEU A 16 -61.50 -22.53 -1.97
N LEU A 17 -62.33 -23.28 -1.22
CA LEU A 17 -62.42 -23.11 0.23
C LEU A 17 -61.21 -23.72 0.97
N ALA A 18 -60.63 -24.81 0.46
CA ALA A 18 -59.40 -25.38 1.01
C ALA A 18 -58.17 -24.51 0.73
N SER A 19 -58.06 -23.88 -0.45
CA SER A 19 -56.95 -22.99 -0.79
C SER A 19 -57.01 -21.64 -0.07
N THR A 20 -58.22 -21.12 0.17
CA THR A 20 -58.39 -19.87 0.94
C THR A 20 -58.18 -20.09 2.43
N LEU A 21 -58.58 -21.23 3.01
CA LEU A 21 -58.23 -21.58 4.40
C LEU A 21 -56.74 -21.90 4.58
N LEU A 22 -56.08 -22.57 3.62
CA LEU A 22 -54.62 -22.81 3.72
C LEU A 22 -53.83 -21.50 3.57
N ALA A 23 -54.27 -20.57 2.70
CA ALA A 23 -53.62 -19.27 2.54
C ALA A 23 -53.84 -18.35 3.75
N THR A 24 -55.02 -18.37 4.38
CA THR A 24 -55.25 -17.57 5.61
C THR A 24 -54.62 -18.18 6.86
N VAL A 25 -54.42 -19.50 6.92
CA VAL A 25 -53.70 -20.15 8.03
C VAL A 25 -52.17 -20.06 7.86
N CYS A 26 -51.64 -20.09 6.62
CA CYS A 26 -50.22 -19.80 6.38
C CYS A 26 -49.86 -18.33 6.66
N CYS A 27 -50.74 -17.37 6.38
CA CYS A 27 -50.46 -15.95 6.66
C CYS A 27 -50.60 -15.56 8.14
N TYR A 28 -51.17 -16.41 9.01
CA TYR A 28 -51.29 -16.12 10.45
C TYR A 28 -50.22 -16.81 11.32
N PHE A 29 -49.49 -17.79 10.80
CA PHE A 29 -48.46 -18.52 11.56
C PHE A 29 -47.07 -18.57 10.91
N ALA A 30 -46.90 -18.03 9.70
CA ALA A 30 -45.57 -17.75 9.15
C ALA A 30 -45.28 -16.26 9.31
N GLY A 31 -44.51 -15.91 10.35
CA GLY A 31 -43.81 -14.63 10.38
C GLY A 31 -42.90 -14.51 9.13
N PRO A 32 -42.47 -13.29 8.75
CA PRO A 32 -41.55 -13.12 7.62
C PRO A 32 -40.33 -14.03 7.80
N LEU A 33 -39.82 -14.61 6.71
CA LEU A 33 -38.70 -15.60 6.71
C LEU A 33 -37.47 -15.13 7.54
N TRP A 34 -37.33 -13.83 7.80
CA TRP A 34 -36.21 -13.24 8.54
C TRP A 34 -36.33 -13.35 10.07
N ALA A 35 -37.50 -13.68 10.60
CA ALA A 35 -37.64 -14.03 12.02
C ALA A 35 -36.84 -15.30 12.37
N GLN A 36 -36.47 -16.11 11.37
CA GLN A 36 -35.61 -17.29 11.54
C GLN A 36 -34.11 -16.97 11.46
N GLU A 37 -33.67 -15.81 10.95
CA GLU A 37 -32.25 -15.42 10.84
C GLU A 37 -31.70 -14.65 12.05
N GLN A 38 -32.56 -14.27 13.01
CA GLN A 38 -32.14 -13.65 14.26
C GLN A 38 -31.93 -14.64 15.42
N GLU A 39 -32.08 -15.95 15.17
CA GLU A 39 -31.79 -16.98 16.18
C GLU A 39 -30.31 -16.94 16.59
N GLY A 40 -30.04 -16.46 17.80
CA GLY A 40 -28.68 -16.37 18.38
C GLY A 40 -28.11 -14.96 18.49
N LEU A 41 -28.78 -13.94 17.95
CA LEU A 41 -28.40 -12.54 18.15
C LEU A 41 -28.75 -12.07 19.56
N ARG A 42 -27.92 -11.19 20.12
CA ARG A 42 -28.08 -10.66 21.47
C ARG A 42 -28.99 -9.42 21.44
N PRO A 43 -29.99 -9.31 22.33
CA PRO A 43 -30.74 -8.07 22.46
C PRO A 43 -29.84 -6.94 23.00
N LEU A 44 -30.19 -5.69 22.71
CA LEU A 44 -29.51 -4.55 23.32
C LEU A 44 -29.70 -4.56 24.85
N PRO A 45 -28.66 -4.18 25.63
CA PRO A 45 -28.79 -4.09 27.08
C PRO A 45 -29.94 -3.17 27.51
N SER A 46 -30.76 -3.65 28.44
CA SER A 46 -31.99 -2.97 28.90
C SER A 46 -31.79 -1.61 29.59
N PHE A 47 -30.53 -1.25 29.91
CA PHE A 47 -30.17 0.06 30.46
C PHE A 47 -29.98 1.14 29.38
N LEU A 48 -29.89 0.77 28.09
CA LEU A 48 -29.76 1.70 26.96
C LEU A 48 -31.13 2.28 26.56
N ARG A 49 -31.74 3.02 27.50
CA ARG A 49 -33.11 3.55 27.35
C ARG A 49 -33.20 4.82 26.51
N SER A 50 -32.07 5.47 26.20
CA SER A 50 -32.05 6.68 25.39
C SER A 50 -31.32 6.46 24.06
N PRO A 51 -31.80 7.03 22.94
CA PRO A 51 -31.13 6.92 21.64
C PRO A 51 -29.67 7.38 21.68
N LYS A 52 -29.36 8.48 22.39
CA LYS A 52 -27.99 9.00 22.54
C LYS A 52 -27.06 8.05 23.32
N LEU A 53 -27.58 7.36 24.34
CA LEU A 53 -26.79 6.37 25.09
C LEU A 53 -26.55 5.12 24.25
N ALA A 54 -27.57 4.66 23.52
CA ALA A 54 -27.42 3.54 22.60
C ALA A 54 -26.40 3.87 21.50
N GLU A 55 -26.48 5.07 20.90
CA GLU A 55 -25.53 5.55 19.90
C GLU A 55 -24.10 5.57 20.43
N ARG A 56 -23.85 6.21 21.58
CA ARG A 56 -22.51 6.26 22.19
C ARG A 56 -21.96 4.88 22.59
N TYR A 57 -22.84 4.01 23.08
CA TYR A 57 -22.46 2.66 23.46
C TYR A 57 -22.12 1.78 22.25
N LEU A 58 -22.88 1.96 21.17
CA LEU A 58 -22.65 1.21 19.95
C LEU A 58 -21.43 1.75 19.21
N SER A 59 -21.24 3.07 19.14
CA SER A 59 -20.13 3.73 18.44
C SER A 59 -18.73 3.26 18.88
N SER A 60 -18.57 2.82 20.13
CA SER A 60 -17.29 2.34 20.67
C SER A 60 -16.97 0.86 20.40
N ARG A 61 -17.78 0.18 19.58
CA ARG A 61 -17.63 -1.25 19.27
C ARG A 61 -17.18 -1.46 17.86
N ASP A 62 -16.37 -2.49 17.64
CA ASP A 62 -16.00 -2.91 16.29
C ASP A 62 -17.21 -3.52 15.53
N LEU A 63 -17.03 -3.74 14.22
CA LEU A 63 -18.09 -4.29 13.38
C LEU A 63 -18.50 -5.71 13.82
N LYS A 64 -17.55 -6.56 14.22
CA LYS A 64 -17.82 -7.94 14.64
C LYS A 64 -18.74 -7.97 15.86
N GLN A 65 -18.45 -7.13 16.85
CA GLN A 65 -19.26 -6.95 18.05
C GLN A 65 -20.63 -6.34 17.72
N LEU A 66 -20.71 -5.40 16.78
CA LEU A 66 -21.98 -4.79 16.37
C LEU A 66 -22.91 -5.82 15.73
N LEU A 67 -22.36 -6.72 14.91
CA LEU A 67 -23.11 -7.76 14.21
C LEU A 67 -23.69 -8.83 15.14
N GLU A 68 -23.20 -8.96 16.38
CA GLU A 68 -23.77 -9.85 17.40
C GLU A 68 -25.14 -9.38 17.93
N PHE A 69 -25.53 -8.12 17.70
CA PHE A 69 -26.80 -7.58 18.20
C PHE A 69 -27.96 -7.82 17.24
N GLU A 70 -29.13 -8.03 17.82
CA GLU A 70 -30.40 -7.93 17.09
C GLU A 70 -30.47 -6.61 16.33
N ARG A 71 -31.08 -6.61 15.14
CA ARG A 71 -31.24 -5.41 14.30
C ARG A 71 -32.31 -4.48 14.86
N ALA A 72 -32.11 -4.01 16.08
CA ALA A 72 -32.85 -2.91 16.66
C ALA A 72 -32.48 -1.59 15.95
N GLU A 73 -33.40 -0.62 15.93
CA GLU A 73 -33.20 0.65 15.22
C GLU A 73 -31.82 1.32 15.45
N PRO A 74 -31.29 1.42 16.69
CA PRO A 74 -29.96 2.01 16.91
C PRO A 74 -28.81 1.22 16.27
N VAL A 75 -28.93 -0.11 16.18
CA VAL A 75 -27.95 -0.99 15.53
C VAL A 75 -28.01 -0.78 14.02
N CYS A 76 -29.21 -0.72 13.45
CA CYS A 76 -29.40 -0.43 12.03
C CYS A 76 -28.77 0.92 11.63
N ILE A 77 -28.99 1.97 12.42
CA ILE A 77 -28.37 3.28 12.16
C ILE A 77 -26.84 3.15 12.16
N GLN A 78 -26.26 2.46 13.15
CA GLN A 78 -24.80 2.28 13.24
C GLN A 78 -24.22 1.48 12.08
N LEU A 79 -24.93 0.47 11.57
CA LEU A 79 -24.53 -0.26 10.37
C LEU A 79 -24.56 0.62 9.11
N LEU A 80 -25.39 1.67 9.09
CA LEU A 80 -25.51 2.56 7.93
C LEU A 80 -24.56 3.75 7.96
N VAL A 81 -24.12 4.22 9.13
CA VAL A 81 -23.29 5.44 9.24
C VAL A 81 -21.79 5.17 9.38
N ARG A 82 -21.37 3.90 9.34
CA ARG A 82 -19.96 3.48 9.46
C ARG A 82 -19.33 3.13 8.14
N SER A 83 -18.03 3.36 8.03
CA SER A 83 -17.22 2.84 6.92
C SER A 83 -17.08 1.32 6.98
N ASN A 84 -16.73 0.70 5.85
CA ASN A 84 -16.37 -0.72 5.74
C ASN A 84 -17.45 -1.73 6.19
N VAL A 85 -18.73 -1.33 6.20
CA VAL A 85 -19.84 -2.25 6.46
C VAL A 85 -20.24 -2.93 5.14
N PRO A 86 -20.20 -4.28 5.06
CA PRO A 86 -20.64 -5.02 3.88
C PRO A 86 -22.07 -4.69 3.45
N VAL A 87 -22.31 -4.74 2.14
CA VAL A 87 -23.56 -4.30 1.50
C VAL A 87 -24.78 -5.09 1.98
N GLU A 88 -24.60 -6.37 2.29
CA GLU A 88 -25.61 -7.27 2.83
C GLU A 88 -26.15 -6.76 4.17
N PHE A 89 -25.28 -6.33 5.08
CA PHE A 89 -25.68 -5.82 6.38
C PHE A 89 -26.30 -4.42 6.29
N ARG A 90 -25.86 -3.60 5.33
CA ARG A 90 -26.52 -2.31 5.06
C ARG A 90 -27.92 -2.51 4.50
N THR A 91 -28.11 -3.49 3.61
CA THR A 91 -29.42 -3.81 3.02
C THR A 91 -30.38 -4.28 4.11
N GLU A 92 -29.94 -5.25 4.93
CA GLU A 92 -30.68 -5.73 6.10
C GLU A 92 -31.05 -4.59 7.07
N ALA A 93 -30.10 -3.68 7.33
CA ALA A 93 -30.31 -2.55 8.22
C ALA A 93 -31.36 -1.56 7.69
N ILE A 94 -31.37 -1.26 6.38
CA ILE A 94 -32.36 -0.38 5.75
C ILE A 94 -33.75 -1.00 5.84
N GLU A 95 -33.85 -2.30 5.58
CA GLU A 95 -35.12 -3.04 5.63
C GLU A 95 -35.76 -2.98 7.02
N ASN A 96 -34.96 -3.26 8.06
CA ASN A 96 -35.42 -3.18 9.45
C ASN A 96 -35.73 -1.73 9.85
N LEU A 97 -34.87 -0.78 9.49
CA LEU A 97 -35.08 0.65 9.79
C LEU A 97 -36.39 1.18 9.19
N ALA A 98 -36.69 0.79 7.94
CA ALA A 98 -37.93 1.15 7.27
C ALA A 98 -39.16 0.61 8.00
N GLN A 99 -39.09 -0.62 8.53
CA GLN A 99 -40.16 -1.20 9.35
C GLN A 99 -40.36 -0.43 10.65
N TYR A 100 -39.29 -0.14 11.42
CA TYR A 100 -39.39 0.62 12.67
C TYR A 100 -40.01 2.00 12.46
N ARG A 101 -39.64 2.67 11.35
CA ARG A 101 -40.08 4.03 11.03
C ARG A 101 -41.41 4.09 10.27
N GLN A 102 -41.97 2.94 9.88
CA GLN A 102 -43.17 2.87 9.03
C GLN A 102 -43.00 3.66 7.73
N GLN A 103 -41.82 3.54 7.12
CA GLN A 103 -41.42 4.23 5.90
C GLN A 103 -41.13 3.22 4.79
N THR A 104 -41.04 3.69 3.54
CA THR A 104 -40.39 2.88 2.50
C THR A 104 -38.88 2.80 2.76
N GLN A 105 -38.22 1.78 2.24
CA GLN A 105 -36.75 1.65 2.31
C GLN A 105 -36.05 2.89 1.76
N THR A 106 -36.56 3.43 0.64
CA THR A 106 -36.04 4.63 -0.02
C THR A 106 -36.16 5.88 0.86
N GLN A 107 -37.28 6.06 1.56
CA GLN A 107 -37.46 7.16 2.51
C GLN A 107 -36.54 7.03 3.74
N ALA A 108 -36.42 5.82 4.29
CA ALA A 108 -35.55 5.55 5.42
C ALA A 108 -34.08 5.83 5.05
N LEU A 109 -33.63 5.36 3.87
CA LEU A 109 -32.29 5.58 3.36
C LEU A 109 -32.02 7.07 3.08
N LEU A 110 -32.97 7.79 2.47
CA LEU A 110 -32.85 9.24 2.23
C LEU A 110 -32.63 10.01 3.54
N THR A 111 -33.38 9.66 4.59
CA THR A 111 -33.23 10.27 5.91
C THR A 111 -31.84 10.04 6.50
N VAL A 112 -31.27 8.84 6.30
CA VAL A 112 -29.91 8.52 6.77
C VAL A 112 -28.87 9.30 5.97
N ILE A 113 -29.02 9.39 4.65
CA ILE A 113 -28.12 10.18 3.79
C ILE A 113 -28.09 11.64 4.22
N GLN A 114 -29.25 12.25 4.47
CA GLN A 114 -29.34 13.62 4.98
C GLN A 114 -28.63 13.79 6.34
N SER A 115 -28.75 12.79 7.22
CA SER A 115 -28.06 12.81 8.51
C SER A 115 -26.54 12.73 8.34
N VAL A 116 -26.02 11.87 7.45
CA VAL A 116 -24.58 11.73 7.22
C VAL A 116 -24.03 12.95 6.48
N ASP A 117 -24.79 13.54 5.55
CA ASP A 117 -24.44 14.81 4.89
C ASP A 117 -24.25 15.95 5.89
N GLN A 118 -25.16 16.05 6.87
CA GLN A 118 -25.06 17.00 7.96
C GLN A 118 -23.82 16.73 8.83
N GLN A 119 -23.57 15.47 9.21
CA GLN A 119 -22.40 15.09 10.00
C GLN A 119 -21.09 15.39 9.27
N LEU A 120 -21.02 15.13 7.96
CA LEU A 120 -19.85 15.47 7.13
C LEU A 120 -19.60 16.98 7.12
N ALA A 121 -20.65 17.80 7.05
CA ALA A 121 -20.52 19.25 7.09
C ALA A 121 -20.05 19.77 8.46
N ASP A 122 -20.40 19.06 9.54
CA ASP A 122 -20.04 19.42 10.90
C ASP A 122 -18.67 18.83 11.34
N ALA A 123 -18.10 17.91 10.56
CA ALA A 123 -16.83 17.23 10.86
C ALA A 123 -15.64 18.20 10.83
N ALA A 124 -14.84 18.18 11.90
CA ALA A 124 -13.69 19.08 12.06
C ALA A 124 -12.40 18.48 11.48
N GLU A 125 -12.20 17.17 11.60
CA GLU A 125 -10.99 16.46 11.18
C GLU A 125 -11.12 15.93 9.75
N GLU A 126 -10.02 15.96 8.98
CA GLU A 126 -10.03 15.51 7.57
C GLU A 126 -10.27 14.00 7.47
N THR A 127 -9.73 13.22 8.40
CA THR A 127 -9.96 11.78 8.53
C THR A 127 -11.44 11.44 8.71
N GLU A 128 -12.16 12.21 9.52
CA GLU A 128 -13.60 12.04 9.70
C GLU A 128 -14.37 12.40 8.42
N LYS A 129 -13.96 13.47 7.72
CA LYS A 129 -14.58 13.85 6.44
C LYS A 129 -14.40 12.79 5.37
N GLU A 130 -13.21 12.19 5.28
CA GLU A 130 -12.93 11.08 4.35
C GLU A 130 -13.83 9.89 4.66
N GLU A 131 -13.94 9.51 5.95
CA GLU A 131 -14.80 8.41 6.37
C GLU A 131 -16.26 8.65 6.01
N ARG A 132 -16.81 9.82 6.36
CA ARG A 132 -18.21 10.17 6.07
C ARG A 132 -18.48 10.28 4.57
N THR A 133 -17.51 10.75 3.80
CA THR A 133 -17.60 10.80 2.33
C THR A 133 -17.69 9.39 1.74
N ALA A 134 -16.87 8.44 2.21
CA ALA A 134 -16.95 7.04 1.78
C ALA A 134 -18.31 6.42 2.13
N VAL A 135 -18.83 6.68 3.33
CA VAL A 135 -20.16 6.22 3.73
C VAL A 135 -21.25 6.78 2.82
N LEU A 136 -21.21 8.06 2.47
CA LEU A 136 -22.18 8.65 1.54
C LEU A 136 -22.13 8.01 0.15
N GLN A 137 -20.95 7.62 -0.33
CA GLN A 137 -20.80 6.92 -1.62
C GLN A 137 -21.42 5.53 -1.58
N ASP A 138 -21.24 4.77 -0.49
CA ASP A 138 -21.90 3.47 -0.28
C ASP A 138 -23.43 3.62 -0.27
N LEU A 139 -23.94 4.58 0.52
CA LEU A 139 -25.38 4.83 0.64
C LEU A 139 -25.98 5.34 -0.69
N ALA A 140 -25.25 6.16 -1.44
CA ALA A 140 -25.64 6.61 -2.77
C ALA A 140 -25.78 5.44 -3.74
N THR A 141 -24.86 4.47 -3.70
CA THR A 141 -24.92 3.25 -4.52
C THR A 141 -26.16 2.43 -4.17
N LEU A 142 -26.47 2.27 -2.89
CA LEU A 142 -27.71 1.62 -2.43
C LEU A 142 -28.96 2.36 -2.91
N MET A 143 -28.96 3.69 -2.86
CA MET A 143 -30.08 4.51 -3.32
C MET A 143 -30.31 4.37 -4.83
N LEU A 144 -29.25 4.42 -5.62
CA LEU A 144 -29.31 4.30 -7.09
C LEU A 144 -29.70 2.88 -7.55
N SER A 145 -29.58 1.88 -6.69
CA SER A 145 -30.08 0.53 -6.96
C SER A 145 -31.60 0.38 -6.79
N ARG A 146 -32.30 1.39 -6.22
CA ARG A 146 -33.75 1.36 -6.06
C ARG A 146 -34.45 1.50 -7.41
N ASN A 147 -35.67 0.99 -7.52
CA ASN A 147 -36.42 1.06 -8.77
C ASN A 147 -36.88 2.51 -9.07
N ASN A 148 -37.03 2.84 -10.35
CA ASN A 148 -37.38 4.21 -10.78
C ASN A 148 -38.74 4.69 -10.25
N ASN A 149 -39.70 3.78 -9.99
CA ASN A 149 -41.00 4.16 -9.44
C ASN A 149 -40.89 4.66 -7.98
N GLU A 150 -40.04 4.02 -7.18
CA GLU A 150 -39.73 4.47 -5.83
C GLU A 150 -39.02 5.82 -5.84
N LEU A 151 -38.05 6.00 -6.75
CA LEU A 151 -37.37 7.29 -6.92
C LEU A 151 -38.36 8.39 -7.37
N HIS A 152 -39.27 8.07 -8.29
CA HIS A 152 -40.33 8.97 -8.76
C HIS A 152 -41.27 9.42 -7.64
N SER A 153 -41.58 8.54 -6.69
CA SER A 153 -42.41 8.90 -5.53
C SER A 153 -41.79 9.98 -4.62
N LEU A 154 -40.48 10.23 -4.75
CA LEU A 154 -39.71 11.20 -3.95
C LEU A 154 -39.15 12.37 -4.77
N ALA A 155 -39.75 12.67 -5.95
CA ALA A 155 -39.26 13.73 -6.84
C ALA A 155 -39.15 15.10 -6.16
N ALA A 156 -40.09 15.46 -5.27
CA ALA A 156 -40.06 16.73 -4.56
C ALA A 156 -38.90 16.79 -3.54
N GLU A 157 -38.63 15.68 -2.88
CA GLU A 157 -37.56 15.51 -1.92
C GLU A 157 -36.18 15.59 -2.61
N TRP A 158 -36.04 15.05 -3.82
CA TRP A 158 -34.79 15.21 -4.60
C TRP A 158 -34.53 16.67 -4.94
N LYS A 159 -35.56 17.43 -5.36
CA LYS A 159 -35.42 18.87 -5.62
C LYS A 159 -34.99 19.64 -4.38
N SER A 160 -35.62 19.35 -3.23
CA SER A 160 -35.23 19.95 -1.96
C SER A 160 -33.82 19.56 -1.53
N LEU A 161 -33.39 18.31 -1.78
CA LEU A 161 -32.06 17.84 -1.43
C LEU A 161 -30.98 18.49 -2.30
N VAL A 162 -31.24 18.76 -3.59
CA VAL A 162 -30.29 19.50 -4.45
C VAL A 162 -29.91 20.85 -3.85
N GLU A 163 -30.87 21.57 -3.27
CA GLU A 163 -30.65 22.90 -2.70
C GLU A 163 -30.07 22.86 -1.28
N SER A 164 -30.43 21.84 -0.49
CA SER A 164 -30.05 21.74 0.93
C SER A 164 -28.80 20.90 1.20
N ALA A 165 -28.35 20.09 0.24
CA ALA A 165 -27.17 19.24 0.36
C ALA A 165 -25.92 20.08 0.67
N ARG A 166 -25.18 19.66 1.69
CA ARG A 166 -23.94 20.32 2.13
C ARG A 166 -22.70 19.69 1.51
N ALA A 167 -22.75 18.39 1.19
CA ALA A 167 -21.66 17.69 0.54
C ALA A 167 -21.89 17.56 -0.98
N PRO A 168 -20.82 17.70 -1.79
CA PRO A 168 -20.88 17.48 -3.23
C PRO A 168 -21.44 16.11 -3.63
N VAL A 169 -21.10 15.05 -2.88
CA VAL A 169 -21.57 13.68 -3.16
C VAL A 169 -23.09 13.57 -3.00
N THR A 170 -23.66 14.19 -1.95
CA THR A 170 -25.10 14.20 -1.71
C THR A 170 -25.83 14.98 -2.80
N GLN A 171 -25.30 16.14 -3.21
CA GLN A 171 -25.89 16.93 -4.29
C GLN A 171 -25.82 16.18 -5.65
N GLN A 172 -24.71 15.50 -5.92
CA GLN A 172 -24.56 14.62 -7.10
C GLN A 172 -25.59 13.48 -7.09
N LEU A 173 -25.79 12.82 -5.94
CA LEU A 173 -26.82 11.78 -5.79
C LEU A 173 -28.22 12.36 -6.07
N ALA A 174 -28.55 13.50 -5.47
CA ALA A 174 -29.85 14.13 -5.62
C ALA A 174 -30.17 14.45 -7.09
N PHE A 175 -29.19 14.98 -7.84
CA PHE A 175 -29.34 15.21 -9.28
C PHE A 175 -29.54 13.91 -10.07
N ALA A 176 -28.77 12.86 -9.79
CA ALA A 176 -28.91 11.59 -10.47
C ALA A 176 -30.29 10.95 -10.22
N CYS A 177 -30.73 10.91 -8.96
CA CYS A 177 -32.07 10.43 -8.59
C CYS A 177 -33.17 11.25 -9.24
N LEU A 178 -33.05 12.59 -9.25
CA LEU A 178 -34.03 13.47 -9.90
C LEU A 178 -34.16 13.16 -11.40
N MET A 179 -33.04 13.11 -12.13
CA MET A 179 -33.05 12.83 -13.57
C MET A 179 -33.56 11.42 -13.90
N ASN A 180 -33.19 10.41 -13.11
CA ASN A 180 -33.68 9.04 -13.29
C ASN A 180 -35.19 8.93 -12.99
N SER A 181 -35.67 9.74 -12.04
CA SER A 181 -37.07 9.73 -11.61
C SER A 181 -38.02 10.43 -12.59
N GLU A 182 -37.58 11.52 -13.21
CA GLU A 182 -38.38 12.31 -14.16
C GLU A 182 -38.15 11.88 -15.63
N ASP A 183 -37.14 11.04 -15.89
CA ASP A 183 -36.67 10.65 -17.23
C ASP A 183 -36.37 11.87 -18.14
N THR A 184 -35.95 12.99 -17.55
CA THR A 184 -35.57 14.24 -18.23
C THR A 184 -34.54 15.00 -17.38
N ALA A 185 -33.87 15.98 -17.99
CA ALA A 185 -32.94 16.87 -17.31
C ALA A 185 -33.52 18.26 -16.98
N ASP A 186 -34.79 18.52 -17.26
CA ASP A 186 -35.38 19.87 -17.18
C ASP A 186 -35.31 20.48 -15.78
N SER A 187 -35.80 19.79 -14.74
CA SER A 187 -35.73 20.27 -13.36
C SER A 187 -34.28 20.41 -12.88
N ALA A 188 -33.40 19.51 -13.31
CA ALA A 188 -31.99 19.54 -12.94
C ALA A 188 -31.27 20.76 -13.54
N LYS A 189 -31.59 21.12 -14.80
CA LYS A 189 -31.11 22.34 -15.46
C LYS A 189 -31.58 23.60 -14.73
N GLU A 190 -32.87 23.67 -14.42
CA GLU A 190 -33.44 24.82 -13.69
C GLU A 190 -32.76 25.01 -12.33
N LEU A 191 -32.65 23.94 -11.54
CA LEU A 191 -32.07 24.00 -10.20
C LEU A 191 -30.58 24.36 -10.19
N SER A 192 -29.86 24.19 -11.31
CA SER A 192 -28.41 24.43 -11.39
C SER A 192 -28.03 25.71 -12.14
N ALA A 193 -28.98 26.39 -12.77
CA ALA A 193 -28.70 27.51 -13.68
C ALA A 193 -27.95 28.69 -13.02
N ASP A 194 -28.20 28.94 -11.74
CA ASP A 194 -27.72 30.13 -11.03
C ASP A 194 -26.45 29.89 -10.17
N ASP A 195 -25.94 28.65 -10.11
CA ASP A 195 -24.82 28.28 -9.24
C ASP A 195 -23.83 27.37 -9.99
N GLU A 196 -22.61 27.88 -10.21
CA GLU A 196 -21.56 27.17 -10.94
C GLU A 196 -21.09 25.89 -10.22
N GLY A 197 -21.00 25.91 -8.89
CA GLY A 197 -20.60 24.74 -8.11
C GLY A 197 -21.65 23.64 -8.17
N ARG A 198 -22.92 24.04 -8.07
CA ARG A 198 -24.07 23.14 -8.23
C ARG A 198 -24.14 22.58 -9.63
N PHE A 199 -23.90 23.39 -10.66
CA PHE A 199 -23.84 22.92 -12.04
C PHE A 199 -22.68 21.93 -12.27
N ALA A 200 -21.52 22.17 -11.66
CA ALA A 200 -20.41 21.21 -11.69
C ALA A 200 -20.79 19.86 -11.04
N ASN A 201 -21.52 19.89 -9.93
CA ASN A 201 -22.02 18.67 -9.27
C ASN A 201 -23.10 17.97 -10.10
N LEU A 202 -23.97 18.71 -10.78
CA LEU A 202 -24.89 18.13 -11.75
C LEU A 202 -24.14 17.36 -12.84
N LEU A 203 -23.10 17.94 -13.44
CA LEU A 203 -22.36 17.26 -14.51
C LEU A 203 -21.71 15.97 -14.00
N ARG A 204 -21.11 16.00 -12.80
CA ARG A 204 -20.52 14.81 -12.16
C ARG A 204 -21.54 13.75 -11.77
N SER A 205 -22.82 14.10 -11.65
CA SER A 205 -23.89 13.13 -11.38
C SER A 205 -24.20 12.24 -12.58
N LEU A 206 -23.85 12.64 -13.80
CA LEU A 206 -24.23 11.93 -15.04
C LEU A 206 -23.72 10.49 -15.12
N LYS A 207 -22.62 10.17 -14.42
CA LYS A 207 -22.13 8.79 -14.26
C LYS A 207 -23.15 7.83 -13.62
N ASN A 208 -24.11 8.37 -12.89
CA ASN A 208 -25.14 7.66 -12.15
C ASN A 208 -26.54 7.80 -12.78
N VAL A 209 -26.65 8.49 -13.93
CA VAL A 209 -27.92 8.68 -14.63
C VAL A 209 -28.13 7.51 -15.61
N THR A 210 -29.19 6.75 -15.38
CA THR A 210 -29.61 5.64 -16.25
C THR A 210 -30.56 6.09 -17.36
N SER A 211 -31.27 7.21 -17.17
CA SER A 211 -32.16 7.80 -18.18
C SER A 211 -31.37 8.18 -19.44
N GLU A 212 -31.70 7.56 -20.57
CA GLU A 212 -31.15 7.90 -21.88
C GLU A 212 -31.57 9.31 -22.32
N ASN A 213 -32.85 9.64 -22.16
CA ASN A 213 -33.38 10.95 -22.52
C ASN A 213 -32.69 12.08 -21.74
N ALA A 214 -32.50 11.91 -20.42
CA ALA A 214 -31.77 12.88 -19.61
C ALA A 214 -30.31 13.01 -20.06
N ARG A 215 -29.61 11.90 -20.33
CA ARG A 215 -28.20 11.92 -20.81
C ARG A 215 -28.04 12.58 -22.18
N GLN A 216 -29.01 12.42 -23.07
CA GLN A 216 -28.99 13.03 -24.40
C GLN A 216 -29.02 14.56 -24.33
N GLN A 217 -29.79 15.10 -23.38
CA GLN A 217 -29.93 16.54 -23.18
C GLN A 217 -28.66 17.27 -22.69
N TRP A 218 -27.63 16.52 -22.31
CA TRP A 218 -26.35 17.03 -21.81
C TRP A 218 -25.22 17.01 -22.83
N PHE A 219 -25.48 16.49 -24.03
CA PHE A 219 -24.48 16.45 -25.10
C PHE A 219 -23.95 17.84 -25.49
N GLU A 220 -24.84 18.79 -25.86
CA GLU A 220 -24.43 20.13 -26.28
C GLU A 220 -23.76 20.95 -25.15
N PRO A 221 -24.28 20.98 -23.91
CA PRO A 221 -23.60 21.66 -22.80
C PRO A 221 -22.19 21.12 -22.54
N VAL A 222 -22.01 19.80 -22.54
CA VAL A 222 -20.68 19.20 -22.36
C VAL A 222 -19.75 19.54 -23.52
N GLN A 223 -20.22 19.46 -24.77
CA GLN A 223 -19.43 19.85 -25.94
C GLN A 223 -18.95 21.31 -25.86
N SER A 224 -19.83 22.22 -25.46
CA SER A 224 -19.49 23.64 -25.30
C SER A 224 -18.42 23.86 -24.22
N LEU A 225 -18.53 23.19 -23.07
CA LEU A 225 -17.56 23.32 -21.97
C LEU A 225 -16.19 22.73 -22.31
N LEU A 226 -16.14 21.62 -23.06
CA LEU A 226 -14.88 21.02 -23.51
C LEU A 226 -14.12 21.89 -24.52
N THR A 227 -14.80 22.82 -25.20
CA THR A 227 -14.22 23.68 -26.24
C THR A 227 -13.92 25.10 -25.76
N ALA A 228 -14.77 25.70 -24.92
CA ALA A 228 -14.61 27.08 -24.45
C ALA A 228 -13.50 27.22 -23.40
N THR A 229 -13.42 26.30 -22.43
CA THR A 229 -12.39 26.24 -21.37
C THR A 229 -12.22 27.49 -20.51
N ASP A 230 -13.17 28.43 -20.57
CA ASP A 230 -13.21 29.70 -19.84
C ASP A 230 -13.48 29.52 -18.34
N LYS A 231 -14.13 28.40 -17.98
CA LYS A 231 -14.48 28.03 -16.60
C LYS A 231 -13.83 26.71 -16.20
N PRO A 232 -12.68 26.72 -15.49
CA PRO A 232 -11.91 25.50 -15.22
C PRO A 232 -12.63 24.44 -14.39
N SER A 233 -13.36 24.87 -13.36
CA SER A 233 -14.22 24.03 -12.50
C SER A 233 -15.25 23.23 -13.31
N LEU A 234 -15.98 23.92 -14.20
CA LEU A 234 -16.97 23.33 -15.09
C LEU A 234 -16.34 22.49 -16.20
N THR A 235 -15.18 22.91 -16.72
CA THR A 235 -14.45 22.14 -17.74
C THR A 235 -14.04 20.78 -17.17
N LEU A 236 -13.51 20.72 -15.94
CA LEU A 236 -13.22 19.46 -15.25
C LEU A 236 -14.49 18.61 -15.07
N ALA A 237 -15.59 19.23 -14.65
CA ALA A 237 -16.86 18.51 -14.48
C ALA A 237 -17.42 17.98 -15.81
N ALA A 238 -17.24 18.71 -16.92
CA ALA A 238 -17.62 18.28 -18.26
C ALA A 238 -16.74 17.13 -18.77
N ILE A 239 -15.44 17.15 -18.47
CA ILE A 239 -14.53 16.02 -18.75
C ILE A 239 -15.00 14.76 -18.03
N ASP A 240 -15.32 14.86 -16.73
CA ASP A 240 -15.82 13.74 -15.92
C ASP A 240 -17.15 13.18 -16.47
N ALA A 241 -18.01 14.07 -16.97
CA ALA A 241 -19.33 13.75 -17.50
C ALA A 241 -19.32 13.14 -18.91
N MET A 242 -18.33 13.52 -19.74
CA MET A 242 -18.32 13.22 -21.18
C MET A 242 -18.51 11.73 -21.52
N PRO A 243 -17.90 10.75 -20.82
CA PRO A 243 -18.10 9.34 -21.15
C PRO A 243 -19.54 8.85 -20.95
N PHE A 244 -20.38 9.64 -20.25
CA PHE A 244 -21.73 9.27 -19.85
C PHE A 244 -22.82 10.07 -20.57
N VAL A 245 -22.50 11.00 -21.48
CA VAL A 245 -23.53 11.66 -22.29
C VAL A 245 -23.93 10.81 -23.50
N GLN A 246 -25.16 10.99 -23.98
CA GLN A 246 -25.66 10.30 -25.18
C GLN A 246 -25.71 11.27 -26.36
N GLY A 247 -25.17 10.88 -27.52
CA GLY A 247 -25.11 11.75 -28.69
C GLY A 247 -23.97 11.37 -29.62
N ASP A 248 -23.44 12.33 -30.38
CA ASP A 248 -22.30 12.14 -31.26
C ASP A 248 -20.98 12.19 -30.47
N THR A 249 -20.71 11.14 -29.69
CA THR A 249 -19.51 11.01 -28.85
C THR A 249 -18.22 11.25 -29.64
N ALA A 250 -18.16 10.87 -30.92
CA ALA A 250 -16.98 11.04 -31.76
C ALA A 250 -16.56 12.52 -31.87
N SER A 251 -17.54 13.44 -31.93
CA SER A 251 -17.27 14.89 -31.99
C SER A 251 -16.69 15.46 -30.70
N LEU A 252 -16.79 14.76 -29.56
CA LEU A 252 -16.26 15.19 -28.26
C LEU A 252 -14.79 14.79 -28.06
N LEU A 253 -14.30 13.82 -28.84
CA LEU A 253 -12.99 13.20 -28.61
C LEU A 253 -11.82 14.09 -29.01
N LEU A 254 -11.95 14.88 -30.08
CA LEU A 254 -10.91 15.83 -30.47
C LEU A 254 -10.78 16.98 -29.44
N PRO A 255 -11.87 17.63 -28.97
CA PRO A 255 -11.81 18.53 -27.83
C PRO A 255 -11.15 17.91 -26.60
N LEU A 256 -11.53 16.67 -26.23
CA LEU A 256 -10.92 15.96 -25.11
C LEU A 256 -9.40 15.77 -25.32
N ALA A 257 -8.99 15.33 -26.50
CA ALA A 257 -7.58 15.14 -26.84
C ALA A 257 -6.77 16.45 -26.75
N ASN A 258 -7.37 17.58 -27.14
CA ASN A 258 -6.74 18.89 -27.00
C ASN A 258 -6.54 19.29 -25.53
N LEU A 259 -7.49 18.95 -24.65
CA LEU A 259 -7.39 19.22 -23.21
C LEU A 259 -6.26 18.43 -22.54
N MET A 260 -5.81 17.31 -23.11
CA MET A 260 -4.66 16.56 -22.60
C MET A 260 -3.34 17.35 -22.66
N ASN A 261 -3.28 18.37 -23.52
CA ASN A 261 -2.09 19.24 -23.61
C ASN A 261 -2.01 20.22 -22.44
N ASP A 262 -3.16 20.60 -21.85
CA ASP A 262 -3.23 21.52 -20.71
C ASP A 262 -3.03 20.76 -19.39
N GLN A 263 -2.00 21.13 -18.63
CA GLN A 263 -1.68 20.48 -17.35
C GLN A 263 -2.85 20.54 -16.35
N ARG A 264 -3.73 21.55 -16.42
CA ARG A 264 -4.90 21.69 -15.54
C ARG A 264 -5.94 20.59 -15.76
N TYR A 265 -6.02 20.05 -16.97
CA TYR A 265 -7.08 19.14 -17.40
C TYR A 265 -6.57 17.76 -17.80
N ARG A 266 -5.25 17.62 -18.01
CA ARG A 266 -4.64 16.41 -18.56
C ARG A 266 -5.08 15.14 -17.86
N ASP A 267 -4.95 15.09 -16.54
CA ASP A 267 -5.20 13.85 -15.78
C ASP A 267 -6.68 13.44 -15.86
N ALA A 268 -7.59 14.42 -15.72
CA ALA A 268 -9.02 14.20 -15.89
C ALA A 268 -9.35 13.77 -17.34
N ALA A 269 -8.75 14.42 -18.34
CA ALA A 269 -8.98 14.11 -19.75
C ALA A 269 -8.49 12.72 -20.12
N VAL A 270 -7.33 12.31 -19.59
CA VAL A 270 -6.78 10.95 -19.75
C VAL A 270 -7.71 9.92 -19.10
N ALA A 271 -8.15 10.16 -17.86
CA ALA A 271 -9.06 9.26 -17.15
C ALA A 271 -10.41 9.12 -17.87
N ALA A 272 -10.97 10.21 -18.39
CA ALA A 272 -12.17 10.18 -19.20
C ALA A 272 -11.95 9.42 -20.52
N GLY A 273 -10.81 9.64 -21.18
CA GLY A 273 -10.44 8.96 -22.43
C GLY A 273 -10.31 7.44 -22.28
N LEU A 274 -9.84 6.96 -21.11
CA LEU A 274 -9.76 5.53 -20.80
C LEU A 274 -11.13 4.84 -20.68
N ARG A 275 -12.21 5.61 -20.45
CA ARG A 275 -13.58 5.10 -20.38
C ARG A 275 -14.26 5.08 -21.76
N VAL A 276 -13.67 5.71 -22.77
CA VAL A 276 -14.23 5.73 -24.13
C VAL A 276 -13.99 4.37 -24.79
N PRO A 277 -15.04 3.70 -25.31
CA PRO A 277 -14.88 2.48 -26.07
C PRO A 277 -13.95 2.68 -27.28
N PRO A 278 -12.91 1.84 -27.47
CA PRO A 278 -11.89 2.05 -28.51
C PRO A 278 -12.46 2.20 -29.93
N GLU A 279 -13.55 1.51 -30.24
CA GLU A 279 -14.26 1.56 -31.53
C GLU A 279 -14.84 2.93 -31.88
N LEU A 280 -15.16 3.76 -30.88
CA LEU A 280 -15.68 5.12 -31.06
C LEU A 280 -14.57 6.15 -31.28
N VAL A 281 -13.32 5.78 -30.98
CA VAL A 281 -12.19 6.69 -31.09
C VAL A 281 -11.85 6.98 -32.55
N THR A 282 -11.87 8.27 -32.90
CA THR A 282 -11.55 8.74 -34.26
C THR A 282 -10.03 8.75 -34.48
N PRO A 283 -9.55 8.51 -35.71
CA PRO A 283 -8.11 8.56 -36.01
C PRO A 283 -7.46 9.90 -35.65
N GLU A 284 -8.17 11.02 -35.88
CA GLU A 284 -7.67 12.38 -35.58
C GLU A 284 -7.51 12.61 -34.08
N ALA A 285 -8.50 12.22 -33.26
CA ALA A 285 -8.40 12.35 -31.81
C ALA A 285 -7.31 11.42 -31.24
N ALA A 286 -7.20 10.19 -31.79
CA ALA A 286 -6.14 9.25 -31.43
C ALA A 286 -4.75 9.81 -31.72
N GLU A 287 -4.54 10.40 -32.90
CA GLU A 287 -3.26 10.97 -33.30
C GLU A 287 -2.87 12.14 -32.39
N ARG A 288 -3.81 13.07 -32.14
CA ARG A 288 -3.60 14.20 -31.24
C ARG A 288 -3.23 13.74 -29.82
N ALA A 289 -4.02 12.85 -29.24
CA ALA A 289 -3.81 12.38 -27.87
C ALA A 289 -2.50 11.58 -27.74
N CYS A 290 -2.24 10.66 -28.67
CA CYS A 290 -1.03 9.83 -28.62
C CYS A 290 0.23 10.67 -28.69
N GLU A 291 0.27 11.68 -29.58
CA GLU A 291 1.43 12.55 -29.71
C GLU A 291 1.64 13.42 -28.48
N THR A 292 0.58 14.07 -27.97
CA THR A 292 0.64 14.90 -26.76
C THR A 292 1.09 14.08 -25.55
N LEU A 293 0.49 12.91 -25.33
CA LEU A 293 0.82 12.08 -24.17
C LEU A 293 2.19 11.43 -24.30
N ARG A 294 2.61 11.04 -25.50
CA ARG A 294 3.98 10.58 -25.72
C ARG A 294 5.00 11.65 -25.31
N GLN A 295 4.82 12.90 -25.76
CA GLN A 295 5.70 14.01 -25.38
C GLN A 295 5.69 14.25 -23.87
N HIS A 296 4.51 14.19 -23.24
CA HIS A 296 4.40 14.34 -21.80
C HIS A 296 5.11 13.20 -21.04
N LEU A 297 4.89 11.94 -21.42
CA LEU A 297 5.55 10.79 -20.80
C LEU A 297 7.08 10.85 -20.96
N GLN A 298 7.58 11.41 -22.06
CA GLN A 298 9.01 11.69 -22.24
C GLN A 298 9.54 12.77 -21.29
N SER A 299 8.72 13.77 -20.96
CA SER A 299 9.11 14.86 -20.06
C SER A 299 9.03 14.49 -18.57
N LEU A 300 8.30 13.42 -18.22
CA LEU A 300 8.18 12.97 -16.84
C LEU A 300 9.50 12.40 -16.31
N GLU A 301 9.79 12.67 -15.04
CA GLU A 301 10.85 12.00 -14.30
C GLU A 301 10.54 10.49 -14.16
N ILE A 302 11.54 9.65 -13.93
CA ILE A 302 11.37 8.19 -13.87
C ILE A 302 10.33 7.79 -12.81
N ALA A 303 10.40 8.40 -11.62
CA ALA A 303 9.48 8.14 -10.52
C ALA A 303 8.03 8.55 -10.85
N GLU A 304 7.83 9.58 -11.67
CA GLU A 304 6.49 10.04 -12.05
C GLU A 304 5.81 9.09 -13.05
N ARG A 305 6.60 8.39 -13.87
CA ARG A 305 6.10 7.46 -14.91
C ARG A 305 5.39 6.23 -14.34
N THR A 306 5.69 5.84 -13.10
CA THR A 306 5.08 4.69 -12.42
C THR A 306 3.89 5.09 -11.54
N THR A 307 3.65 6.38 -11.33
CA THR A 307 2.45 6.88 -10.63
C THR A 307 1.17 6.63 -11.44
N ALA A 308 0.01 6.82 -10.82
CA ALA A 308 -1.28 6.73 -11.51
C ALA A 308 -1.35 7.65 -12.74
N VAL A 309 -0.75 8.84 -12.69
CA VAL A 309 -0.71 9.80 -13.81
C VAL A 309 0.04 9.20 -15.00
N GLY A 310 1.27 8.72 -14.78
CA GLY A 310 2.09 8.10 -15.82
C GLY A 310 1.45 6.83 -16.37
N GLN A 311 0.99 5.93 -15.49
CA GLN A 311 0.36 4.67 -15.88
C GLN A 311 -0.91 4.88 -16.72
N ASN A 312 -1.77 5.83 -16.34
CA ASN A 312 -2.96 6.17 -17.11
C ASN A 312 -2.59 6.74 -18.50
N GLY A 313 -1.55 7.56 -18.58
CA GLY A 313 -1.00 8.04 -19.85
C GLY A 313 -0.56 6.89 -20.76
N PHE A 314 0.28 5.98 -20.26
CA PHE A 314 0.71 4.80 -21.01
C PHE A 314 -0.47 3.93 -21.47
N ALA A 315 -1.43 3.69 -20.57
CA ALA A 315 -2.62 2.90 -20.87
C ALA A 315 -3.44 3.54 -21.99
N LEU A 316 -3.64 4.86 -21.94
CA LEU A 316 -4.44 5.56 -22.94
C LEU A 316 -3.78 5.55 -24.31
N VAL A 317 -2.48 5.86 -24.40
CA VAL A 317 -1.74 5.79 -25.68
C VAL A 317 -1.79 4.38 -26.26
N LYS A 318 -1.63 3.35 -25.42
CA LYS A 318 -1.73 1.95 -25.86
C LYS A 318 -3.10 1.63 -26.48
N VAL A 319 -4.19 2.09 -25.87
CA VAL A 319 -5.55 1.81 -26.35
C VAL A 319 -5.89 2.65 -27.58
N TRP A 320 -5.66 3.96 -27.54
CA TRP A 320 -6.05 4.86 -28.63
C TRP A 320 -5.17 4.70 -29.88
N SER A 321 -3.91 4.28 -29.74
CA SER A 321 -3.03 3.98 -30.88
C SER A 321 -3.53 2.80 -31.75
N LEU A 322 -4.47 1.98 -31.25
CA LEU A 322 -5.13 0.95 -32.07
C LEU A 322 -5.96 1.53 -33.23
N ARG A 323 -6.27 2.83 -33.19
CA ARG A 323 -6.99 3.56 -34.24
C ARG A 323 -6.07 4.19 -35.29
N LEU A 324 -4.76 4.09 -35.09
CA LEU A 324 -3.74 4.61 -36.00
C LEU A 324 -3.27 3.54 -36.99
N PRO A 325 -2.72 3.94 -38.16
CA PRO A 325 -2.08 3.00 -39.08
C PRO A 325 -0.98 2.16 -38.41
N ASP A 326 -0.83 0.91 -38.85
CA ASP A 326 0.09 -0.06 -38.23
C ASP A 326 1.52 0.47 -38.09
N ALA A 327 2.04 1.17 -39.10
CA ALA A 327 3.38 1.74 -39.06
C ALA A 327 3.56 2.77 -37.93
N HIS A 328 2.62 3.70 -37.78
CA HIS A 328 2.65 4.72 -36.73
C HIS A 328 2.46 4.07 -35.35
N ARG A 329 1.54 3.10 -35.23
CA ARG A 329 1.35 2.35 -33.97
C ARG A 329 2.63 1.61 -33.55
N MET A 330 3.33 0.97 -34.47
CA MET A 330 4.58 0.27 -34.17
C MET A 330 5.69 1.22 -33.72
N GLU A 331 5.81 2.38 -34.36
CA GLU A 331 6.75 3.43 -33.95
C GLU A 331 6.45 3.94 -32.54
N LEU A 332 5.18 4.26 -32.25
CA LEU A 332 4.75 4.68 -30.91
C LEU A 332 5.02 3.62 -29.86
N GLN A 333 4.74 2.35 -30.16
CA GLN A 333 5.01 1.24 -29.24
C GLN A 333 6.51 1.12 -28.92
N GLN A 334 7.37 1.27 -29.92
CA GLN A 334 8.82 1.26 -29.70
C GLN A 334 9.26 2.44 -28.82
N GLN A 335 8.75 3.64 -29.08
CA GLN A 335 9.07 4.83 -28.29
C GLN A 335 8.58 4.71 -26.84
N LEU A 336 7.38 4.18 -26.62
CA LEU A 336 6.85 3.94 -25.26
C LEU A 336 7.62 2.86 -24.51
N GLU A 337 8.06 1.81 -25.20
CA GLU A 337 8.86 0.75 -24.56
C GLU A 337 10.20 1.29 -24.03
N LEU A 338 10.78 2.29 -24.70
CA LEU A 338 11.99 2.98 -24.20
C LEU A 338 11.72 3.83 -22.95
N LEU A 339 10.47 4.25 -22.72
CA LEU A 339 10.09 5.08 -21.56
C LEU A 339 9.61 4.25 -20.37
N ARG A 340 9.35 2.95 -20.59
CA ARG A 340 8.85 2.07 -19.55
C ARG A 340 9.89 1.86 -18.47
N VAL A 341 9.42 1.95 -17.24
CA VAL A 341 10.23 1.74 -16.05
C VAL A 341 10.11 0.28 -15.63
N ARG A 342 11.25 -0.38 -15.44
CA ARG A 342 11.32 -1.70 -14.84
C ARG A 342 11.22 -1.56 -13.33
N VAL A 343 10.10 -1.98 -12.76
CA VAL A 343 9.86 -1.93 -11.30
C VAL A 343 10.24 -3.25 -10.65
N PHE A 344 11.03 -3.18 -9.58
CA PHE A 344 11.33 -4.30 -8.68
C PHE A 344 10.80 -3.98 -7.29
N GLN A 345 10.11 -4.96 -6.69
CA GLN A 345 9.84 -4.96 -5.26
C GLN A 345 10.99 -5.70 -4.58
N VAL A 346 11.61 -5.06 -3.60
CA VAL A 346 12.67 -5.64 -2.77
C VAL A 346 12.29 -5.40 -1.32
N LYS A 347 12.31 -6.47 -0.54
CA LYS A 347 12.05 -6.46 0.90
C LYS A 347 13.29 -6.88 1.64
N THR A 348 13.35 -6.54 2.91
CA THR A 348 14.29 -7.19 3.82
C THR A 348 13.73 -8.53 4.28
N LEU A 349 14.61 -9.50 4.50
CA LEU A 349 14.26 -10.73 5.21
C LEU A 349 14.44 -10.49 6.70
N GLU A 350 13.34 -10.56 7.43
CA GLU A 350 13.28 -10.31 8.88
C GLU A 350 14.40 -11.05 9.64
N GLU A 351 15.17 -10.30 10.41
CA GLU A 351 16.29 -10.76 11.25
C GLU A 351 17.42 -11.49 10.52
N LYS A 352 17.51 -11.37 9.18
CA LYS A 352 18.57 -12.02 8.40
C LYS A 352 19.61 -11.06 7.86
N MET A 353 19.34 -9.75 7.86
CA MET A 353 20.19 -8.74 7.21
C MET A 353 20.46 -9.11 5.75
N LEU A 354 19.40 -9.47 5.04
CA LEU A 354 19.42 -9.87 3.63
C LEU A 354 18.27 -9.19 2.91
N TYR A 355 18.47 -8.90 1.63
CA TYR A 355 17.35 -8.64 0.73
C TYR A 355 16.69 -9.96 0.35
N ASP A 356 15.36 -9.97 0.23
CA ASP A 356 14.60 -11.12 -0.27
C ASP A 356 14.96 -11.46 -1.72
N ARG A 357 15.33 -10.43 -2.49
CA ARG A 357 15.70 -10.49 -3.88
C ARG A 357 17.08 -9.87 -4.10
N THR A 358 18.06 -10.72 -4.33
CA THR A 358 19.46 -10.32 -4.51
C THR A 358 19.93 -10.30 -5.97
N VAL A 359 19.10 -10.73 -6.93
CA VAL A 359 19.42 -10.68 -8.36
C VAL A 359 18.31 -9.96 -9.11
N LEU A 360 18.68 -8.83 -9.71
CA LEU A 360 17.84 -8.01 -10.58
C LEU A 360 18.43 -8.07 -12.00
N VAL A 361 17.57 -8.18 -13.01
CA VAL A 361 18.02 -8.27 -14.42
C VAL A 361 17.29 -7.20 -15.22
N VAL A 362 18.07 -6.37 -15.90
CA VAL A 362 17.60 -5.20 -16.65
C VAL A 362 18.31 -5.09 -17.99
N ARG A 363 17.75 -4.31 -18.90
CA ARG A 363 18.38 -4.03 -20.20
C ARG A 363 19.26 -2.79 -20.14
N PRO A 364 20.26 -2.68 -21.03
CA PRO A 364 21.07 -1.47 -21.12
C PRO A 364 20.22 -0.22 -21.39
N GLY A 365 20.49 0.87 -20.65
CA GLY A 365 19.77 2.14 -20.79
C GLY A 365 18.32 2.13 -20.29
N GLN A 366 17.85 1.03 -19.69
CA GLN A 366 16.48 0.91 -19.20
C GLN A 366 16.29 1.76 -17.93
N ALA A 367 15.17 2.49 -17.84
CA ALA A 367 14.77 3.13 -16.60
C ALA A 367 14.34 2.07 -15.57
N VAL A 368 14.84 2.19 -14.34
CA VAL A 368 14.62 1.23 -13.26
C VAL A 368 14.06 1.95 -12.05
N GLN A 369 13.11 1.31 -11.37
CA GLN A 369 12.64 1.68 -10.05
C GLN A 369 12.77 0.46 -9.13
N ILE A 370 13.35 0.65 -7.96
CA ILE A 370 13.36 -0.34 -6.90
C ILE A 370 12.54 0.23 -5.76
N ASP A 371 11.40 -0.40 -5.51
CA ASP A 371 10.57 -0.14 -4.34
C ASP A 371 11.11 -1.00 -3.21
N PHE A 372 11.64 -0.35 -2.19
CA PHE A 372 12.30 -0.99 -1.07
C PHE A 372 11.44 -0.86 0.19
N GLU A 373 11.13 -1.99 0.81
CA GLU A 373 10.36 -2.06 2.06
C GLU A 373 11.20 -2.73 3.14
N ASN A 374 11.28 -2.08 4.30
CA ASN A 374 12.01 -2.59 5.44
C ASN A 374 11.08 -3.36 6.39
N ASP A 375 10.95 -4.65 6.14
CA ASP A 375 10.24 -5.62 6.99
C ASP A 375 11.09 -6.10 8.20
N ASP A 376 12.33 -5.61 8.30
CA ASP A 376 13.28 -5.98 9.36
C ASP A 376 13.18 -5.00 10.53
N ILE A 377 13.83 -5.37 11.62
CA ILE A 377 13.71 -4.74 12.93
C ILE A 377 14.69 -3.60 13.12
N MET A 378 15.71 -3.59 12.27
CA MET A 378 16.77 -2.61 12.25
C MET A 378 16.67 -1.77 10.98
N PRO A 379 17.21 -0.55 10.97
CA PRO A 379 17.15 0.27 9.79
C PRO A 379 18.00 -0.27 8.65
N HIS A 380 17.48 -0.13 7.44
CA HIS A 380 18.18 -0.52 6.22
C HIS A 380 17.92 0.50 5.12
N ASN A 381 18.81 0.54 4.14
CA ASN A 381 18.60 1.24 2.89
C ASN A 381 19.00 0.36 1.71
N LEU A 382 18.81 0.88 0.50
CA LEU A 382 19.27 0.26 -0.72
C LEU A 382 20.02 1.31 -1.54
N VAL A 383 21.31 1.05 -1.79
CA VAL A 383 22.23 1.96 -2.47
C VAL A 383 22.82 1.25 -3.68
N VAL A 384 22.51 1.75 -4.87
CA VAL A 384 23.01 1.22 -6.16
C VAL A 384 24.35 1.87 -6.48
N LEU A 385 25.35 1.06 -6.80
CA LEU A 385 26.72 1.51 -7.09
C LEU A 385 27.05 1.38 -8.58
N SER A 386 28.14 2.01 -8.99
CA SER A 386 28.56 2.11 -10.39
C SER A 386 29.33 0.89 -10.88
N GLN A 387 30.17 0.31 -10.03
CA GLN A 387 31.00 -0.85 -10.37
C GLN A 387 31.03 -1.90 -9.24
N PRO A 388 31.32 -3.18 -9.55
CA PRO A 388 31.46 -4.23 -8.54
C PRO A 388 32.46 -3.90 -7.42
N GLU A 389 33.60 -3.29 -7.75
CA GLU A 389 34.67 -2.93 -6.81
C GLU A 389 34.27 -1.82 -5.81
N ASP A 390 33.31 -0.98 -6.18
CA ASP A 390 32.86 0.14 -5.34
C ASP A 390 32.20 -0.34 -4.04
N ARG A 391 31.72 -1.59 -4.01
CA ARG A 391 31.09 -2.20 -2.84
C ARG A 391 31.94 -2.06 -1.58
N ILE A 392 33.22 -2.40 -1.68
CA ILE A 392 34.13 -2.40 -0.53
C ILE A 392 34.44 -0.95 -0.13
N THR A 393 34.72 -0.09 -1.09
CA THR A 393 35.08 1.31 -0.84
C THR A 393 33.93 2.06 -0.16
N VAL A 394 32.72 1.99 -0.74
CA VAL A 394 31.54 2.68 -0.20
C VAL A 394 31.09 2.06 1.12
N GLY A 395 31.18 0.74 1.26
CA GLY A 395 30.88 0.05 2.51
C GLY A 395 31.76 0.51 3.68
N LEU A 396 33.08 0.54 3.48
CA LEU A 396 34.02 1.03 4.48
C LEU A 396 33.81 2.52 4.83
N GLN A 397 33.54 3.35 3.82
CA GLN A 397 33.19 4.76 4.07
C GLN A 397 31.93 4.89 4.92
N SER A 398 30.93 4.03 4.69
CA SER A 398 29.68 4.03 5.46
C SER A 398 29.90 3.60 6.92
N ASP A 399 30.81 2.64 7.14
CA ASP A 399 31.22 2.21 8.48
C ASP A 399 31.90 3.33 9.27
N GLU A 400 32.67 4.21 8.63
CA GLU A 400 33.34 5.32 9.29
C GLU A 400 32.34 6.37 9.83
N LEU A 401 31.22 6.57 9.12
CA LEU A 401 30.17 7.55 9.47
C LEU A 401 29.48 7.28 10.81
N GLN A 402 29.55 6.06 11.34
CA GLN A 402 28.90 5.69 12.61
C GLN A 402 29.36 6.52 13.81
N ASN A 403 30.57 7.10 13.74
CA ASN A 403 31.18 7.83 14.85
C ASN A 403 30.90 9.34 14.81
N GLU A 404 30.16 9.81 13.81
CA GLU A 404 29.93 11.23 13.56
C GLU A 404 28.43 11.58 13.67
N PRO A 405 28.01 12.37 14.69
CA PRO A 405 26.60 12.68 14.93
C PRO A 405 25.86 13.33 13.75
N GLU A 406 26.55 14.14 12.96
CA GLU A 406 25.99 14.79 11.75
C GLU A 406 25.73 13.79 10.62
N HIS A 407 26.41 12.64 10.63
CA HIS A 407 26.29 11.63 9.57
C HIS A 407 25.24 10.56 9.87
N ILE A 408 24.87 10.37 11.15
CA ILE A 408 23.68 9.62 11.55
C ILE A 408 22.41 10.24 10.92
N GLN A 409 22.34 11.58 10.83
CA GLN A 409 21.21 12.28 10.21
C GLN A 409 21.10 12.04 8.69
N ARG A 410 22.20 11.68 8.04
CA ARG A 410 22.23 11.32 6.61
C ARG A 410 21.96 9.84 6.35
N GLY A 411 21.70 9.05 7.40
CA GLY A 411 21.40 7.63 7.27
C GLY A 411 22.60 6.81 6.78
N TYR A 412 23.82 7.14 7.22
CA TYR A 412 25.05 6.41 6.87
C TYR A 412 25.31 6.32 5.36
N LEU A 413 24.85 7.31 4.58
CA LEU A 413 25.09 7.41 3.14
C LEU A 413 26.30 8.33 2.87
N PRO A 414 27.46 7.79 2.46
CA PRO A 414 28.66 8.60 2.20
C PRO A 414 28.50 9.47 0.94
N VAL A 415 29.29 10.55 0.85
CA VAL A 415 29.40 11.32 -0.39
C VAL A 415 30.39 10.59 -1.30
N SER A 416 29.90 9.97 -2.37
CA SER A 416 30.74 9.23 -3.32
C SER A 416 30.16 9.30 -4.73
N GLU A 417 31.01 9.53 -5.73
CA GLU A 417 30.64 9.47 -7.16
C GLU A 417 30.29 8.04 -7.60
N ALA A 418 30.65 7.03 -6.81
CA ALA A 418 30.31 5.63 -7.08
C ALA A 418 28.81 5.34 -6.89
N ILE A 419 28.10 6.13 -6.09
CA ILE A 419 26.68 5.92 -5.81
C ILE A 419 25.84 6.47 -6.97
N ILE A 420 25.13 5.57 -7.67
CA ILE A 420 24.22 5.95 -8.76
C ILE A 420 22.91 6.47 -8.18
N ALA A 421 22.36 5.76 -7.20
CA ALA A 421 21.09 6.09 -6.59
C ALA A 421 20.96 5.42 -5.22
N ALA A 422 20.18 6.02 -4.32
CA ALA A 422 19.96 5.50 -2.97
C ALA A 422 18.55 5.80 -2.48
N THR A 423 17.98 4.91 -1.68
CA THR A 423 16.87 5.25 -0.79
C THR A 423 17.37 6.04 0.41
N LYS A 424 16.45 6.67 1.15
CA LYS A 424 16.76 7.09 2.53
C LYS A 424 17.00 5.86 3.43
N MET A 425 17.53 6.08 4.63
CA MET A 425 17.58 5.07 5.68
C MET A 425 16.16 4.80 6.21
N LEU A 426 15.65 3.60 5.95
CA LEU A 426 14.30 3.19 6.32
C LEU A 426 14.28 2.59 7.71
N GLN A 427 13.46 3.14 8.58
CA GLN A 427 13.10 2.48 9.84
C GLN A 427 12.22 1.24 9.58
N PRO A 428 12.06 0.36 10.58
CA PRO A 428 11.11 -0.76 10.47
C PRO A 428 9.73 -0.31 9.98
N GLN A 429 9.13 -1.10 9.09
CA GLN A 429 7.83 -0.86 8.45
C GLN A 429 7.77 0.38 7.54
N GLN A 430 8.90 1.03 7.28
CA GLN A 430 8.97 2.09 6.27
C GLN A 430 9.29 1.52 4.89
N HIS A 431 8.86 2.29 3.88
CA HIS A 431 9.16 2.04 2.48
C HIS A 431 9.68 3.32 1.82
N ASP A 432 10.49 3.17 0.79
CA ASP A 432 10.96 4.23 -0.09
C ASP A 432 11.33 3.64 -1.45
N SER A 433 11.39 4.49 -2.47
CA SER A 433 11.69 4.06 -3.84
C SER A 433 12.93 4.77 -4.35
N VAL A 434 13.77 4.04 -5.06
CA VAL A 434 14.93 4.60 -5.75
C VAL A 434 14.81 4.38 -7.24
N THR A 435 15.11 5.41 -8.04
CA THR A 435 15.05 5.35 -9.50
C THR A 435 16.37 5.70 -10.15
N PHE A 436 16.73 5.01 -11.23
CA PHE A 436 17.95 5.28 -12.00
C PHE A 436 17.82 4.75 -13.43
N VAL A 437 18.79 5.11 -14.29
CA VAL A 437 18.93 4.52 -15.63
C VAL A 437 20.05 3.49 -15.59
N ALA A 438 19.76 2.26 -16.01
CA ALA A 438 20.76 1.21 -16.10
C ALA A 438 21.89 1.62 -17.09
N PRO A 439 23.15 1.24 -16.82
CA PRO A 439 24.27 1.46 -17.73
C PRO A 439 23.95 1.09 -19.20
N ASN A 440 24.48 1.85 -20.16
CA ASN A 440 24.24 1.60 -21.58
C ASN A 440 25.02 0.40 -22.14
N GLU A 441 26.03 -0.06 -21.42
CA GLU A 441 26.83 -1.22 -21.78
C GLU A 441 26.47 -2.41 -20.88
N PRO A 442 26.45 -3.65 -21.42
CA PRO A 442 26.24 -4.84 -20.60
C PRO A 442 27.30 -4.96 -19.50
N THR A 443 26.84 -5.08 -18.25
CA THR A 443 27.70 -5.15 -17.06
C THR A 443 26.91 -5.72 -15.88
N THR A 444 27.56 -5.96 -14.74
CA THR A 444 26.88 -6.24 -13.47
C THR A 444 27.29 -5.17 -12.46
N ILE A 445 26.32 -4.56 -11.81
CA ILE A 445 26.56 -3.55 -10.77
C ILE A 445 25.95 -3.99 -9.45
N PRO A 446 26.53 -3.65 -8.28
CA PRO A 446 26.00 -4.06 -7.00
C PRO A 446 24.98 -3.04 -6.47
N PHE A 447 24.09 -3.52 -5.60
CA PHE A 447 23.38 -2.66 -4.65
C PHE A 447 23.62 -3.18 -3.23
N ILE A 448 23.73 -2.28 -2.25
CA ILE A 448 24.09 -2.61 -0.86
C ILE A 448 23.24 -1.85 0.17
N CYS A 449 23.22 -2.37 1.38
CA CYS A 449 22.81 -1.61 2.56
C CYS A 449 24.04 -0.92 3.17
N THR A 450 23.97 0.39 3.37
CA THR A 450 25.05 1.19 3.97
C THR A 450 24.86 1.44 5.47
N PHE A 451 23.86 0.80 6.10
CA PHE A 451 23.85 0.74 7.56
C PHE A 451 25.16 0.08 8.03
N PRO A 452 25.85 0.63 9.05
CA PRO A 452 27.19 0.20 9.42
C PRO A 452 27.28 -1.33 9.62
N GLY A 453 28.17 -1.95 8.85
CA GLY A 453 28.47 -3.37 8.82
C GLY A 453 27.60 -4.24 7.93
N HIS A 454 26.50 -3.71 7.39
CA HIS A 454 25.54 -4.53 6.64
C HIS A 454 26.00 -4.83 5.21
N TRP A 455 26.72 -3.91 4.57
CA TRP A 455 27.16 -4.02 3.17
C TRP A 455 27.94 -5.31 2.84
N ILE A 456 28.52 -5.97 3.85
CA ILE A 456 29.25 -7.24 3.73
C ILE A 456 28.34 -8.41 3.39
N LYS A 457 27.09 -8.40 3.88
CA LYS A 457 26.14 -9.51 3.75
C LYS A 457 24.89 -9.10 2.99
N MET A 458 24.48 -7.85 3.17
CA MET A 458 23.27 -7.30 2.61
C MET A 458 23.58 -6.56 1.30
N TYR A 459 23.74 -7.36 0.25
CA TYR A 459 23.96 -6.87 -1.10
C TYR A 459 23.21 -7.71 -2.12
N GLY A 460 23.07 -7.16 -3.31
CA GLY A 460 22.63 -7.88 -4.49
C GLY A 460 23.32 -7.38 -5.75
N ALA A 461 22.99 -8.04 -6.86
CA ALA A 461 23.54 -7.79 -8.18
C ALA A 461 22.44 -7.36 -9.15
N ILE A 462 22.72 -6.31 -9.92
CA ILE A 462 21.91 -5.88 -11.06
C ILE A 462 22.67 -6.25 -12.32
N ALA A 463 22.23 -7.30 -13.00
CA ALA A 463 22.76 -7.73 -14.27
C ALA A 463 22.13 -6.92 -15.41
N VAL A 464 22.94 -6.10 -16.07
CA VAL A 464 22.57 -5.31 -17.24
C VAL A 464 22.92 -6.11 -18.48
N VAL A 465 21.91 -6.63 -19.17
CA VAL A 465 22.10 -7.61 -20.25
C VAL A 465 21.22 -7.32 -21.46
N PRO A 466 21.69 -7.58 -22.70
CA PRO A 466 20.91 -7.31 -23.91
C PRO A 466 19.58 -8.08 -23.97
N ASP A 467 19.56 -9.31 -23.45
CA ASP A 467 18.39 -10.19 -23.45
C ASP A 467 18.19 -10.82 -22.06
N GLU A 468 17.19 -10.31 -21.33
CA GLU A 468 16.82 -10.80 -20.00
C GLU A 468 16.42 -12.28 -20.01
N ALA A 469 15.68 -12.73 -21.02
CA ALA A 469 15.11 -14.07 -21.05
C ALA A 469 16.20 -15.12 -21.27
N VAL A 470 17.13 -14.85 -22.19
CA VAL A 470 18.30 -15.70 -22.43
C VAL A 470 19.19 -15.75 -21.19
N PHE A 471 19.45 -14.60 -20.56
CA PHE A 471 20.28 -14.53 -19.36
C PHE A 471 19.67 -15.32 -18.19
N LEU A 472 18.38 -15.10 -17.89
CA LEU A 472 17.68 -15.82 -16.82
C LEU A 472 17.61 -17.32 -17.08
N ALA A 473 17.46 -17.75 -18.34
CA ALA A 473 17.45 -19.17 -18.69
C ALA A 473 18.82 -19.84 -18.47
N ALA A 474 19.91 -19.13 -18.73
CA ALA A 474 21.28 -19.61 -18.53
C ALA A 474 21.72 -19.54 -17.05
N ASN A 475 21.15 -18.62 -16.26
CA ASN A 475 21.58 -18.29 -14.89
C ASN A 475 20.48 -18.53 -13.85
N LYS A 476 19.65 -19.56 -14.03
CA LYS A 476 18.47 -19.81 -13.17
C LYS A 476 18.76 -19.85 -11.66
N ASN A 477 19.96 -20.27 -11.27
CA ASN A 477 20.39 -20.40 -9.89
C ASN A 477 21.57 -19.48 -9.54
N ALA A 478 21.89 -18.50 -10.39
CA ALA A 478 22.99 -17.59 -10.10
C ALA A 478 22.65 -16.74 -8.87
N SER A 479 23.58 -16.69 -7.93
CA SER A 479 23.53 -15.82 -6.77
C SER A 479 24.14 -14.44 -7.09
N ALA A 480 23.93 -13.47 -6.19
CA ALA A 480 24.65 -12.20 -6.28
C ALA A 480 26.18 -12.40 -6.26
N ASP A 481 26.67 -13.40 -5.51
CA ASP A 481 28.09 -13.75 -5.43
C ASP A 481 28.63 -14.16 -6.79
N ASP A 482 27.93 -15.07 -7.48
CA ASP A 482 28.31 -15.56 -8.80
C ASP A 482 28.42 -14.41 -9.81
N LEU A 483 27.46 -13.48 -9.78
CA LEU A 483 27.39 -12.36 -10.73
C LEU A 483 28.38 -11.23 -10.42
N LEU A 484 28.69 -11.01 -9.15
CA LEU A 484 29.65 -10.00 -8.70
C LEU A 484 31.08 -10.55 -8.60
N GLY A 485 31.30 -11.83 -8.91
CA GLY A 485 32.60 -12.49 -8.80
C GLY A 485 33.12 -12.58 -7.36
N ILE A 486 32.22 -12.60 -6.37
CA ILE A 486 32.56 -12.69 -4.95
C ILE A 486 32.87 -14.13 -4.63
N LYS A 487 34.04 -14.38 -4.07
CA LYS A 487 34.40 -15.70 -3.57
C LYS A 487 34.01 -15.80 -2.11
N THR A 488 33.02 -16.62 -1.82
CA THR A 488 32.65 -16.99 -0.47
C THR A 488 33.06 -18.43 -0.16
N VAL A 489 33.40 -18.70 1.09
CA VAL A 489 33.66 -20.02 1.64
C VAL A 489 32.64 -20.26 2.74
N ASP A 490 31.84 -21.32 2.61
CA ASP A 490 30.95 -21.74 3.69
C ASP A 490 31.76 -22.50 4.74
N TRP A 491 32.24 -21.77 5.74
CA TRP A 491 33.11 -22.33 6.76
C TRP A 491 32.35 -23.28 7.66
N ASN A 492 32.90 -24.49 7.83
CA ASN A 492 32.40 -25.45 8.82
C ASN A 492 33.12 -25.26 10.16
N PHE A 493 32.34 -25.12 11.25
CA PHE A 493 32.91 -24.91 12.59
C PHE A 493 33.84 -26.05 13.01
N ASP A 494 33.44 -27.31 12.83
CA ASP A 494 34.24 -28.45 13.28
C ASP A 494 35.58 -28.54 12.52
N GLN A 495 35.58 -28.17 11.23
CA GLN A 495 36.80 -28.09 10.42
C GLN A 495 37.77 -27.03 10.95
N LEU A 496 37.31 -25.78 11.08
CA LEU A 496 38.15 -24.69 11.62
C LEU A 496 38.61 -25.01 13.05
N ALA A 497 37.71 -25.52 13.88
CA ALA A 497 38.00 -25.77 15.27
C ALA A 497 38.94 -26.96 15.50
N ALA A 498 39.03 -27.91 14.55
CA ALA A 498 39.99 -29.01 14.59
C ALA A 498 41.44 -28.54 14.35
N ASN A 499 41.62 -27.47 13.57
CA ASN A 499 42.91 -26.94 13.16
C ASN A 499 43.41 -25.79 14.05
N LEU A 500 42.63 -25.40 15.07
CA LEU A 500 43.05 -24.43 16.10
C LEU A 500 44.24 -24.89 16.96
N ASN A 501 44.66 -26.14 16.87
CA ASN A 501 45.92 -26.60 17.45
C ASN A 501 47.17 -25.91 16.84
N GLN A 502 47.03 -25.28 15.67
CA GLN A 502 48.07 -24.49 14.99
C GLN A 502 47.98 -22.99 15.28
N PHE A 503 47.05 -22.57 16.16
CA PHE A 503 46.75 -21.16 16.42
C PHE A 503 47.92 -20.36 16.99
N ASP A 504 48.83 -21.00 17.73
CA ASP A 504 49.92 -20.34 18.46
C ASP A 504 51.19 -20.06 17.60
N GLN A 505 51.15 -20.22 16.27
CA GLN A 505 52.34 -20.04 15.42
C GLN A 505 52.18 -18.88 14.42
N GLY A 506 53.03 -17.85 14.56
CA GLY A 506 53.34 -16.86 13.52
C GLY A 506 52.16 -16.08 12.95
N ARG A 507 51.18 -15.70 13.79
CA ARG A 507 50.01 -14.94 13.35
C ARG A 507 50.39 -13.53 12.89
N SER A 508 49.60 -12.94 12.00
CA SER A 508 49.85 -11.60 11.46
C SER A 508 48.92 -10.55 12.09
N PHE A 509 49.49 -9.62 12.86
CA PHE A 509 48.76 -8.46 13.38
C PHE A 509 48.12 -7.63 12.26
N ALA A 510 48.89 -7.32 11.21
CA ALA A 510 48.42 -6.48 10.11
C ALA A 510 47.28 -7.14 9.30
N THR A 511 47.36 -8.46 9.09
CA THR A 511 46.30 -9.22 8.43
C THR A 511 45.03 -9.23 9.29
N GLY A 512 45.16 -9.58 10.58
CA GLY A 512 44.02 -9.62 11.50
C GLY A 512 43.35 -8.27 11.68
N ALA A 513 44.11 -7.19 11.81
CA ALA A 513 43.58 -5.82 11.91
C ALA A 513 42.82 -5.40 10.65
N ARG A 514 43.34 -5.74 9.47
CA ARG A 514 42.66 -5.48 8.18
C ARG A 514 41.36 -6.27 8.10
N LEU A 515 41.38 -7.56 8.44
CA LEU A 515 40.20 -8.43 8.40
C LEU A 515 39.15 -8.03 9.42
N PHE A 516 39.55 -7.51 10.59
CA PHE A 516 38.62 -7.00 11.59
C PHE A 516 37.78 -5.83 11.06
N LYS A 517 38.37 -4.98 10.21
CA LYS A 517 37.66 -3.92 9.50
C LYS A 517 36.88 -4.46 8.30
N GLN A 518 37.48 -5.32 7.48
CA GLN A 518 36.85 -5.89 6.27
C GLN A 518 35.68 -6.83 6.56
N ALA A 519 35.63 -7.45 7.73
CA ALA A 519 34.52 -8.26 8.23
C ALA A 519 33.55 -7.43 9.11
N SER A 520 33.66 -6.10 9.08
CA SER A 520 32.88 -5.09 9.83
C SER A 520 32.69 -5.38 11.32
N CYS A 521 33.63 -6.10 11.93
CA CYS A 521 33.62 -6.29 13.38
C CYS A 521 33.73 -4.93 14.10
N ALA A 522 34.53 -4.02 13.53
CA ALA A 522 34.70 -2.65 14.02
C ALA A 522 33.42 -1.79 13.94
N SER A 523 32.43 -2.16 13.12
CA SER A 523 31.16 -1.42 12.98
C SER A 523 30.21 -1.63 14.16
N CYS A 524 30.37 -2.74 14.88
CA CYS A 524 29.54 -3.01 16.06
C CYS A 524 30.34 -3.00 17.35
N HIS A 525 31.62 -3.37 17.29
CA HIS A 525 32.44 -3.59 18.46
C HIS A 525 33.56 -2.57 18.61
N ARG A 526 33.63 -1.99 19.81
CA ARG A 526 34.74 -1.16 20.22
C ARG A 526 35.93 -2.02 20.66
N MET A 527 37.14 -1.57 20.33
CA MET A 527 38.40 -2.16 20.74
C MET A 527 39.45 -1.07 20.91
N GLN A 528 40.11 -1.04 22.07
CA GLN A 528 41.08 0.03 22.42
C GLN A 528 40.52 1.46 22.26
N GLY A 529 39.21 1.64 22.47
CA GLY A 529 38.55 2.95 22.31
C GLY A 529 38.07 3.27 20.89
N GLU A 530 38.40 2.47 19.87
CA GLU A 530 37.97 2.66 18.48
C GLU A 530 36.89 1.66 18.06
N GLY A 531 35.93 2.07 17.22
CA GLY A 531 34.83 1.23 16.72
C GLY A 531 33.47 1.50 17.35
N GLY A 532 32.47 0.73 16.91
CA GLY A 532 31.05 0.90 17.25
C GLY A 532 30.67 0.51 18.69
N VAL A 533 29.47 0.92 19.12
CA VAL A 533 28.95 0.70 20.49
C VAL A 533 27.70 -0.19 20.53
N ILE A 534 27.38 -0.86 19.42
CA ILE A 534 26.20 -1.74 19.31
C ILE A 534 26.43 -3.04 20.08
N GLY A 535 27.57 -3.66 19.85
CA GLY A 535 28.00 -4.90 20.49
C GLY A 535 28.83 -4.64 21.74
N PRO A 536 29.15 -5.70 22.51
CA PRO A 536 30.06 -5.61 23.65
C PRO A 536 31.46 -5.13 23.24
N GLU A 537 32.09 -4.34 24.09
CA GLU A 537 33.49 -3.95 23.91
C GLU A 537 34.44 -5.17 24.01
N LEU A 538 35.33 -5.29 23.03
CA LEU A 538 36.23 -6.45 22.87
C LEU A 538 37.61 -6.24 23.49
N THR A 539 37.89 -5.07 24.05
CA THR A 539 39.20 -4.72 24.65
C THR A 539 39.65 -5.74 25.70
N ASP A 540 38.72 -6.30 26.49
CA ASP A 540 39.02 -7.31 27.53
C ASP A 540 38.42 -8.69 27.21
N ILE A 541 38.27 -9.05 25.93
CA ILE A 541 37.54 -10.25 25.49
C ILE A 541 38.05 -11.55 26.13
N ARG A 542 39.36 -11.64 26.44
CA ARG A 542 39.97 -12.80 27.10
C ARG A 542 39.46 -13.08 28.52
N THR A 543 38.84 -12.09 29.17
CA THR A 543 38.21 -12.29 30.48
C THR A 543 36.95 -13.15 30.37
N LYS A 544 36.23 -13.07 29.24
CA LYS A 544 35.01 -13.83 28.94
C LYS A 544 35.26 -15.08 28.10
N HIS A 545 36.07 -14.96 27.03
CA HIS A 545 36.36 -16.07 26.11
C HIS A 545 37.86 -16.37 26.11
N LYS A 546 38.24 -17.46 26.79
CA LYS A 546 39.65 -17.78 27.07
C LYS A 546 40.36 -18.46 25.91
N THR A 547 39.62 -19.12 25.02
CA THR A 547 40.18 -19.92 23.91
C THR A 547 39.72 -19.40 22.55
N ALA A 548 40.54 -19.64 21.52
CA ALA A 548 40.17 -19.33 20.13
C ALA A 548 38.95 -20.14 19.67
N ARG A 549 38.74 -21.35 20.21
CA ARG A 549 37.58 -22.19 19.91
C ARG A 549 36.28 -21.57 20.41
N ASP A 550 36.29 -21.04 21.64
CA ASP A 550 35.11 -20.39 22.22
C ASP A 550 34.75 -19.13 21.43
N LEU A 551 35.76 -18.30 21.10
CA LEU A 551 35.54 -17.09 20.30
C LEU A 551 35.01 -17.44 18.90
N LEU A 552 35.59 -18.45 18.24
CA LEU A 552 35.13 -18.92 16.94
C LEU A 552 33.66 -19.38 16.98
N TRP A 553 33.25 -20.08 18.05
CA TRP A 553 31.86 -20.51 18.21
C TRP A 553 30.91 -19.31 18.22
N HIS A 554 31.20 -18.28 19.02
CA HIS A 554 30.33 -17.09 19.10
C HIS A 554 30.31 -16.27 17.80
N ILE A 555 31.40 -16.26 17.02
CA ILE A 555 31.43 -15.60 15.71
C ILE A 555 30.60 -16.39 14.67
N MET A 556 30.70 -17.72 14.68
CA MET A 556 30.00 -18.55 13.69
C MET A 556 28.54 -18.83 14.06
N LYS A 557 28.20 -18.78 15.35
CA LYS A 557 26.87 -19.07 15.90
C LYS A 557 26.43 -17.99 16.89
N PRO A 558 26.26 -16.74 16.44
CA PRO A 558 25.94 -15.62 17.30
C PRO A 558 24.61 -15.76 18.04
N SER A 559 23.64 -16.49 17.46
CA SER A 559 22.30 -16.71 18.04
C SER A 559 22.23 -17.84 19.08
N ASP A 560 23.27 -18.67 19.23
CA ASP A 560 23.27 -19.78 20.21
C ASP A 560 23.28 -19.28 21.66
N ALA A 561 23.74 -18.04 21.91
CA ALA A 561 23.78 -17.43 23.23
C ALA A 561 23.74 -15.89 23.14
N VAL A 562 22.54 -15.31 23.06
CA VAL A 562 22.32 -13.85 23.09
C VAL A 562 22.22 -13.38 24.55
N GLU A 563 23.10 -12.47 25.00
CA GLU A 563 22.95 -11.84 26.32
C GLU A 563 21.67 -10.98 26.33
N GLU A 564 20.87 -11.07 27.40
CA GLU A 564 19.52 -10.47 27.48
C GLU A 564 19.49 -8.95 27.19
N LYS A 565 20.54 -8.22 27.57
CA LYS A 565 20.67 -6.78 27.30
C LYS A 565 20.84 -6.39 25.82
N TYR A 566 21.13 -7.36 24.94
CA TYR A 566 21.26 -7.15 23.50
C TYR A 566 20.12 -7.80 22.70
N ALA A 567 19.25 -8.58 23.35
CA ALA A 567 18.11 -9.21 22.70
C ALA A 567 17.00 -8.18 22.41
N SER A 568 16.44 -8.22 21.21
CA SER A 568 15.26 -7.44 20.86
C SER A 568 14.00 -8.09 21.44
N VAL A 569 13.06 -7.25 21.89
CA VAL A 569 11.71 -7.68 22.30
C VAL A 569 10.69 -7.18 21.29
N ILE A 570 9.66 -7.99 21.06
CA ILE A 570 8.47 -7.68 20.28
C ILE A 570 7.32 -7.49 21.28
N ILE A 571 6.69 -6.34 21.25
CA ILE A 571 5.53 -6.00 22.06
C ILE A 571 4.32 -5.91 21.14
N TYR A 572 3.30 -6.70 21.43
CA TYR A 572 1.96 -6.52 20.89
C TYR A 572 1.17 -5.72 21.92
N ASP A 573 0.64 -4.56 21.53
CA ASP A 573 -0.17 -3.72 22.41
C ASP A 573 -1.68 -3.94 22.20
N THR A 574 -2.47 -3.53 23.20
CA THR A 574 -3.94 -3.66 23.22
C THR A 574 -4.67 -2.84 22.15
N SER A 575 -3.97 -1.95 21.43
CA SER A 575 -4.50 -1.21 20.28
C SER A 575 -4.33 -1.95 18.95
N GLY A 576 -3.63 -3.10 18.97
CA GLY A 576 -3.29 -3.89 17.78
C GLY A 576 -2.00 -3.45 17.09
N LYS A 577 -1.19 -2.59 17.73
CA LYS A 577 0.10 -2.14 17.19
C LYS A 577 1.22 -3.05 17.70
N THR A 578 2.16 -3.35 16.80
CA THR A 578 3.38 -4.10 17.13
C THR A 578 4.55 -3.13 17.28
N ILE A 579 5.25 -3.20 18.41
CA ILE A 579 6.40 -2.35 18.74
C ILE A 579 7.59 -3.26 19.02
N ARG A 580 8.67 -3.11 18.25
CA ARG A 580 9.86 -3.95 18.36
C ARG A 580 11.12 -3.13 18.61
N GLY A 581 11.99 -3.56 19.53
CA GLY A 581 13.25 -2.88 19.84
C GLY A 581 14.03 -3.51 20.99
N THR A 582 15.20 -2.95 21.31
CA THR A 582 15.99 -3.35 22.49
C THR A 582 15.50 -2.62 23.74
N VAL A 583 15.36 -3.33 24.85
CA VAL A 583 14.97 -2.75 26.15
C VAL A 583 16.12 -1.91 26.70
N VAL A 584 15.91 -0.60 26.78
CA VAL A 584 16.88 0.33 27.39
C VAL A 584 16.64 0.47 28.88
N GLU A 585 15.36 0.52 29.27
CA GLU A 585 14.95 0.65 30.67
C GLU A 585 13.60 -0.06 30.87
N ARG A 586 13.43 -0.68 32.04
CA ARG A 586 12.17 -1.30 32.47
C ARG A 586 11.89 -0.90 33.91
N THR A 587 10.70 -0.35 34.16
CA THR A 587 10.19 -0.08 35.50
C THR A 587 8.95 -0.94 35.78
N GLU A 588 8.32 -0.77 36.94
CA GLU A 588 7.07 -1.48 37.28
C GLU A 588 5.88 -1.05 36.40
N THR A 589 5.93 0.12 35.76
CA THR A 589 4.80 0.70 35.02
C THR A 589 5.07 0.88 33.54
N GLN A 590 6.33 0.91 33.10
CA GLN A 590 6.68 1.19 31.71
C GLN A 590 7.92 0.42 31.24
N ILE A 591 7.97 0.16 29.95
CA ILE A 591 9.14 -0.31 29.21
C ILE A 591 9.57 0.80 28.24
N MET A 592 10.87 1.07 28.19
CA MET A 592 11.49 1.96 27.21
C MET A 592 12.24 1.13 26.16
N LEU A 593 11.82 1.23 24.91
CA LEU A 593 12.40 0.53 23.77
C LEU A 593 13.12 1.49 22.83
N LYS A 594 14.30 1.10 22.38
CA LYS A 594 14.92 1.70 21.18
C LYS A 594 14.78 0.75 20.00
N GLN A 595 14.14 1.20 18.93
CA GLN A 595 14.00 0.42 17.70
C GLN A 595 15.34 0.33 16.95
N ASN A 596 16.13 1.41 16.99
CA ASN A 596 17.49 1.46 16.46
C ASN A 596 18.49 1.74 17.61
N PRO A 597 19.41 0.82 17.93
CA PRO A 597 20.43 1.02 18.97
C PRO A 597 21.37 2.21 18.70
N LEU A 598 21.56 2.59 17.43
CA LEU A 598 22.44 3.70 17.01
C LEU A 598 21.76 5.06 17.01
N GLU A 599 20.44 5.14 17.19
CA GLU A 599 19.73 6.41 17.16
C GLU A 599 19.79 7.18 18.48
N THR A 600 19.96 8.50 18.34
CA THR A 600 19.81 9.48 19.43
C THR A 600 18.35 9.84 19.72
N CYS A 601 17.39 9.28 18.97
CA CYS A 601 15.96 9.46 19.19
C CYS A 601 15.54 9.04 20.61
N GLU A 602 14.50 9.70 21.13
CA GLU A 602 13.91 9.32 22.42
C GLU A 602 13.31 7.91 22.34
N PRO A 603 13.53 7.06 23.36
CA PRO A 603 13.00 5.71 23.37
C PRO A 603 11.47 5.72 23.35
N ILE A 604 10.87 4.73 22.68
CA ILE A 604 9.44 4.50 22.74
C ILE A 604 9.09 3.99 24.13
N ILE A 605 8.21 4.71 24.81
CA ILE A 605 7.70 4.33 26.12
C ILE A 605 6.39 3.58 25.93
N VAL A 606 6.33 2.33 26.38
CA VAL A 606 5.13 1.51 26.40
C VAL A 606 4.74 1.25 27.84
N ALA A 607 3.51 1.59 28.22
CA ALA A 607 3.01 1.25 29.54
C ALA A 607 2.79 -0.27 29.64
N ILE A 608 3.20 -0.88 30.76
CA ILE A 608 3.05 -2.34 30.94
C ILE A 608 1.59 -2.77 30.88
N ALA A 609 0.66 -1.89 31.29
CA ALA A 609 -0.78 -2.15 31.23
C ALA A 609 -1.34 -2.25 29.79
N ASP A 610 -0.63 -1.68 28.80
CA ASP A 610 -1.06 -1.66 27.41
C ASP A 610 -0.45 -2.84 26.61
N ILE A 611 0.40 -3.67 27.23
CA ILE A 611 1.05 -4.83 26.59
C ILE A 611 0.13 -6.05 26.65
N GLU A 612 -0.24 -6.57 25.49
CA GLU A 612 -0.97 -7.82 25.34
C GLU A 612 -0.02 -9.03 25.34
N GLU A 613 1.09 -8.94 24.61
CA GLU A 613 2.09 -10.01 24.51
C GLU A 613 3.50 -9.44 24.34
N GLU A 614 4.48 -10.01 25.03
CA GLU A 614 5.91 -9.69 24.91
C GLU A 614 6.66 -10.95 24.46
N VAL A 615 7.24 -10.93 23.25
CA VAL A 615 8.05 -12.03 22.70
C VAL A 615 9.51 -11.60 22.65
N LYS A 616 10.40 -12.39 23.27
CA LYS A 616 11.84 -12.18 23.17
C LYS A 616 12.36 -12.84 21.89
N SER A 617 13.14 -12.11 21.08
CA SER A 617 13.83 -12.73 19.94
C SER A 617 14.99 -13.60 20.42
N ASN A 618 15.12 -14.77 19.80
CA ASN A 618 16.27 -15.67 19.99
C ASN A 618 17.35 -15.45 18.91
N ILE A 619 17.20 -14.43 18.06
CA ILE A 619 18.13 -14.13 16.97
C ILE A 619 19.08 -13.01 17.42
N SER A 620 20.38 -13.23 17.23
CA SER A 620 21.39 -12.24 17.57
C SER A 620 21.39 -11.08 16.56
N PRO A 621 21.56 -9.83 17.01
CA PRO A 621 21.86 -8.72 16.11
C PRO A 621 23.21 -8.86 15.39
N MET A 622 24.13 -9.71 15.87
CA MET A 622 25.39 -10.00 15.19
C MET A 622 25.12 -10.92 13.99
N PRO A 623 25.53 -10.55 12.76
CA PRO A 623 25.28 -11.37 11.57
C PRO A 623 25.95 -12.75 11.65
N GLU A 624 25.26 -13.78 11.16
CA GLU A 624 25.88 -15.06 10.83
C GLU A 624 26.76 -14.95 9.58
N GLN A 625 27.68 -15.90 9.39
CA GLN A 625 28.52 -16.03 8.18
C GLN A 625 29.51 -14.86 7.93
N LEU A 626 29.87 -14.11 8.96
CA LEU A 626 30.86 -13.01 8.88
C LEU A 626 32.24 -13.43 8.35
N LEU A 627 32.58 -14.71 8.47
CA LEU A 627 33.85 -15.27 8.00
C LEU A 627 33.85 -15.67 6.52
N ASN A 628 32.68 -15.72 5.87
CA ASN A 628 32.55 -16.38 4.57
C ASN A 628 33.29 -15.64 3.44
N THR A 629 33.56 -14.34 3.58
CA THR A 629 34.39 -13.58 2.62
C THR A 629 35.89 -13.78 2.81
N ILE A 630 36.31 -14.40 3.92
CA ILE A 630 37.69 -14.74 4.22
C ILE A 630 37.98 -16.11 3.60
N THR A 631 38.64 -16.12 2.45
CA THR A 631 38.82 -17.35 1.65
C THR A 631 39.95 -18.27 2.13
N SER A 632 40.78 -17.81 3.07
CA SER A 632 41.92 -18.54 3.64
C SER A 632 41.68 -18.88 5.10
N GLU A 633 41.92 -20.14 5.47
CA GLU A 633 41.81 -20.59 6.85
C GLU A 633 42.81 -19.88 7.78
N SER A 634 44.03 -19.62 7.31
CA SER A 634 45.05 -18.90 8.09
C SER A 634 44.62 -17.46 8.40
N ASP A 635 43.89 -16.84 7.49
CA ASP A 635 43.40 -15.47 7.62
C ASP A 635 42.28 -15.41 8.69
N VAL A 636 41.43 -16.43 8.77
CA VAL A 636 40.47 -16.59 9.88
C VAL A 636 41.21 -16.65 11.21
N TYR A 637 42.32 -17.39 11.29
CA TYR A 637 43.12 -17.45 12.52
C TYR A 637 43.85 -16.14 12.84
N ASP A 638 44.29 -15.38 11.84
CA ASP A 638 44.86 -14.05 12.05
C ASP A 638 43.81 -13.07 12.62
N LEU A 639 42.55 -13.14 12.16
CA LEU A 639 41.43 -12.38 12.72
C LEU A 639 41.15 -12.76 14.17
N LEU A 640 41.03 -14.06 14.47
CA LEU A 640 40.86 -14.54 15.85
C LEU A 640 42.02 -14.11 16.76
N ALA A 641 43.26 -14.14 16.25
CA ALA A 641 44.44 -13.69 16.97
C ALA A 641 44.39 -12.19 17.28
N PHE A 642 43.95 -11.37 16.33
CA PHE A 642 43.71 -9.94 16.54
C PHE A 642 42.70 -9.64 17.63
N ILE A 643 41.55 -10.32 17.62
CA ILE A 643 40.51 -10.13 18.63
C ILE A 643 41.03 -10.61 20.01
N LEU A 644 41.65 -11.79 20.09
CA LEU A 644 42.21 -12.29 21.35
C LEU A 644 43.39 -11.47 21.86
N ALA A 645 44.18 -10.84 20.99
CA ALA A 645 45.24 -9.92 21.38
C ALA A 645 44.69 -8.56 21.83
N SER A 646 43.38 -8.35 21.81
CA SER A 646 42.73 -7.08 22.12
C SER A 646 43.25 -5.93 21.23
N GLY A 647 43.64 -6.24 19.98
CA GLY A 647 44.24 -5.28 19.07
C GLY A 647 45.64 -4.79 19.46
N LYS A 648 46.34 -5.48 20.37
CA LYS A 648 47.68 -5.09 20.83
C LYS A 648 48.78 -5.80 20.04
N ALA A 649 49.60 -5.03 19.32
CA ALA A 649 50.68 -5.57 18.48
C ALA A 649 51.81 -6.26 19.27
N ASP A 650 51.92 -6.05 20.59
CA ASP A 650 52.92 -6.65 21.48
C ASP A 650 52.48 -8.00 22.09
N SER A 651 51.37 -8.57 21.62
CA SER A 651 50.86 -9.87 22.05
C SER A 651 51.80 -11.03 21.68
N PRO A 652 51.95 -12.06 22.54
CA PRO A 652 52.78 -13.24 22.25
C PRO A 652 52.23 -14.12 21.12
N LEU A 653 51.05 -13.81 20.57
CA LEU A 653 50.52 -14.47 19.38
C LEU A 653 51.23 -14.04 18.09
N TYR A 654 51.95 -12.91 18.13
CA TYR A 654 52.68 -12.35 17.00
C TYR A 654 54.19 -12.61 17.13
N PRO A 655 54.91 -12.70 16.00
CA PRO A 655 56.35 -12.95 15.97
C PRO A 655 57.21 -11.80 16.50
#